data_AF-A0ABD3PTZ0-F1
#
_entry.id   AF-A0ABD3PTZ0-F1
#
_cell.length_a   1.000
_cell.length_b   1.000
_cell.length_c   1.000
_cell.angle_alpha   90.00
_cell.angle_beta   90.00
_cell.angle_gamma   90.00
#
_symmetry.space_group_name_H-M   'P 1'
#
loop_
_entity.id
_entity.type
_entity.pdbx_description
1 polymer ?
#
loop_
_entity_poly.entity_id
_entity_poly.type
_entity_poly.pdbx_seq_one_letter_code
_entity_poly.pdbx_strand_id
1 'polypeptide(L)'
;MVAIEKITMPFILESLASPTAVLTLGTTTLILLGTTLYFINRKPSTAPVAHQPKKEELDSEKYPGGSLTIYYGSQTGTAQMFAEQLVHDAALAGFAAKAVDLQDLIDDIGDTDEADGGAGSSTSLRVLCKSNETGGRAKAVFLMATYGEGEPTDNARQFVELMKTNAQIDNLYKLPDSSDPISSDLELLDYAVFGLGNKQYEHYNNMGKFVDVALYKVGGQRIVPIGLGDDNDDLEGDFENWKDNVLWPAMRAKYVAGAAMKREESNVMTLPSCVYEVEYLDGKESAVVSAEAADRVQTSHKHYVNAVDCYVVAKRELRDKSDPGSTIHMEIDISKKMNVMKYMTADNLGILPKNDSVLVEAVARALGYNLDQLFDLHPANKQKIEKHMLPFPTPCSVRTALERYCDLTGLPRRSDLKQLAHYARDDMDRKALLRMASKEGKAEYKDKIAECHVGIHDIVTKLCPSIACPLEHFVMVCPKMQPRYYTISSSSTVHPKTVHITFSVTEESKKGGGKFKGCCSGYLERKQISEPVRVFVRDSTFRLPKQMERPVIMIGPGTGIAPMRAVLQERAHWRKAEPNKKHGPNVLYFGCKNRTMDYIYRDELEAFQNDGTLTELHLAFSREQAEKVYVQHLLAKQSAETYKLIHDDNASIFVCGAVLMGAAVDHTLQDIIMEQGNMKREEAKGYLDKMALGGRFVQELWS
;
A
#
# COMPACT_ATOMS: atom_id res chain seq x y z
N MET A 1 16.03 -38.17 42.17
CA MET A 1 15.98 -39.35 43.07
C MET A 1 14.94 -40.32 42.54
N VAL A 2 15.37 -41.54 42.19
CA VAL A 2 14.66 -42.84 42.27
C VAL A 2 13.25 -42.89 41.63
N ALA A 3 13.07 -43.43 40.42
CA ALA A 3 12.89 -44.85 40.06
C ALA A 3 11.62 -45.50 40.65
N ILE A 4 10.88 -46.25 39.81
CA ILE A 4 10.02 -47.44 40.10
C ILE A 4 9.44 -47.88 38.73
N GLU A 5 9.94 -48.97 38.12
CA GLU A 5 9.51 -50.38 38.26
C GLU A 5 8.21 -50.70 37.50
N LYS A 6 8.33 -51.47 36.40
CA LYS A 6 8.04 -52.93 36.29
C LYS A 6 6.55 -53.26 36.43
N ILE A 7 5.97 -53.88 35.40
CA ILE A 7 5.24 -55.14 35.56
C ILE A 7 5.53 -56.06 34.36
N THR A 8 5.70 -57.33 34.69
CA THR A 8 6.25 -58.45 33.91
C THR A 8 5.16 -59.47 33.61
N MET A 9 5.24 -60.10 32.41
CA MET A 9 5.00 -61.54 32.11
C MET A 9 3.57 -62.14 32.19
N PRO A 10 3.30 -63.39 31.69
CA PRO A 10 4.01 -64.26 30.70
C PRO A 10 3.13 -65.18 29.77
N PHE A 11 3.78 -65.74 28.73
CA PHE A 11 3.75 -67.13 28.13
C PHE A 11 2.41 -67.84 27.75
N ILE A 12 2.25 -68.64 26.66
CA ILE A 12 2.98 -69.86 26.18
C ILE A 12 2.73 -70.14 24.66
N LEU A 13 3.77 -70.72 24.01
CA LEU A 13 3.94 -71.59 22.81
C LEU A 13 2.70 -72.08 21.99
N GLU A 14 2.72 -72.43 20.69
CA GLU A 14 3.74 -73.10 19.84
C GLU A 14 3.33 -73.10 18.33
N SER A 15 4.30 -73.29 17.42
CA SER A 15 4.22 -74.03 16.12
C SER A 15 4.32 -73.28 14.75
N LEU A 16 5.33 -73.75 13.99
CA LEU A 16 5.54 -73.80 12.52
C LEU A 16 6.21 -72.64 11.76
N ALA A 17 7.24 -73.05 11.03
CA ALA A 17 8.28 -72.27 10.34
C ALA A 17 7.86 -71.76 8.96
N SER A 18 8.40 -70.60 8.55
CA SER A 18 8.42 -70.16 7.16
C SER A 18 9.75 -69.46 6.78
N PRO A 19 10.14 -69.44 5.49
CA PRO A 19 11.51 -69.12 5.04
C PRO A 19 11.86 -67.62 5.02
N THR A 20 11.03 -66.75 5.59
CA THR A 20 11.20 -65.28 5.53
C THR A 20 12.02 -64.71 6.69
N ALA A 21 12.27 -65.48 7.76
CA ALA A 21 13.01 -65.01 8.93
C ALA A 21 14.55 -64.99 8.75
N VAL A 22 15.08 -65.70 7.75
CA VAL A 22 16.54 -65.79 7.53
C VAL A 22 17.08 -64.59 6.71
N LEU A 23 16.24 -63.92 5.90
CA LEU A 23 16.68 -62.77 5.11
C LEU A 23 16.76 -61.46 5.92
N THR A 24 15.95 -61.28 6.96
CA THR A 24 15.88 -60.04 7.75
C THR A 24 16.94 -59.93 8.85
N LEU A 25 17.54 -61.04 9.28
CA LEU A 25 18.68 -61.05 10.22
C LEU A 25 20.03 -60.84 9.52
N GLY A 26 20.14 -61.16 8.23
CA GLY A 26 21.35 -60.91 7.43
C GLY A 26 21.55 -59.42 7.09
N THR A 27 20.47 -58.68 6.87
CA THR A 27 20.52 -57.26 6.45
C THR A 27 20.84 -56.30 7.60
N THR A 28 20.37 -56.57 8.81
CA THR A 28 20.63 -55.72 9.99
C THR A 28 22.07 -55.83 10.50
N THR A 29 22.68 -57.01 10.38
CA THR A 29 24.08 -57.22 10.80
C THR A 29 25.09 -56.57 9.84
N LEU A 30 24.79 -56.52 8.53
CA LEU A 30 25.62 -55.83 7.54
C LEU A 30 25.59 -54.31 7.69
N ILE A 31 24.44 -53.73 8.07
CA ILE A 31 24.29 -52.29 8.26
C ILE A 31 25.06 -51.81 9.50
N LEU A 32 25.04 -52.58 10.61
CA LEU A 32 25.78 -52.22 11.83
C LEU A 32 27.31 -52.32 11.67
N LEU A 33 27.80 -53.30 10.91
CA LEU A 33 29.23 -53.42 10.59
C LEU A 33 29.69 -52.34 9.61
N GLY A 34 28.86 -51.97 8.64
CA GLY A 34 29.10 -50.87 7.71
C GLY A 34 29.19 -49.51 8.41
N THR A 35 28.33 -49.24 9.39
CA THR A 35 28.40 -48.00 10.18
C THR A 35 29.62 -47.96 11.10
N THR A 36 30.00 -49.09 11.71
CA THR A 36 31.14 -49.11 12.64
C THR A 36 32.49 -48.97 11.91
N LEU A 37 32.64 -49.57 10.72
CA LEU A 37 33.82 -49.37 9.86
C LEU A 37 33.89 -47.97 9.23
N TYR A 38 32.74 -47.34 8.94
CA TYR A 38 32.68 -45.96 8.49
C TYR A 38 33.17 -44.96 9.55
N PHE A 39 32.93 -45.21 10.84
CA PHE A 39 33.38 -44.35 11.93
C PHE A 39 34.85 -44.56 12.35
N ILE A 40 35.44 -45.73 12.10
CA ILE A 40 36.83 -46.03 12.50
C ILE A 40 37.87 -45.54 11.46
N ASN A 41 37.48 -45.32 10.20
CA ASN A 41 38.42 -45.00 9.11
C ASN A 41 38.51 -43.52 8.69
N ARG A 42 37.89 -42.59 9.42
CA ARG A 42 38.10 -41.15 9.20
C ARG A 42 39.34 -40.68 9.96
N LYS A 43 40.44 -40.47 9.23
CA LYS A 43 41.52 -39.56 9.66
C LYS A 43 40.91 -38.20 10.03
N PRO A 44 41.45 -37.47 11.03
CA PRO A 44 40.95 -36.15 11.39
C PRO A 44 41.24 -35.19 10.23
N SER A 45 40.25 -34.98 9.37
CA SER A 45 40.20 -33.80 8.52
C SER A 45 39.88 -32.66 9.46
N THR A 46 40.81 -31.72 9.62
CA THR A 46 40.53 -30.41 10.21
C THR A 46 39.30 -29.85 9.50
N ALA A 47 38.16 -29.88 10.17
CA ALA A 47 36.99 -29.19 9.70
C ALA A 47 37.37 -27.71 9.54
N PRO A 48 37.00 -27.04 8.44
CA PRO A 48 37.02 -25.59 8.45
C PRO A 48 36.10 -25.19 9.62
N VAL A 49 36.68 -24.51 10.61
CA VAL A 49 35.93 -23.83 11.66
C VAL A 49 34.80 -23.10 10.94
N ALA A 50 33.55 -23.42 11.28
CA ALA A 50 32.42 -22.65 10.81
C ALA A 50 32.70 -21.20 11.22
N HIS A 51 33.09 -20.36 10.26
CA HIS A 51 33.03 -18.93 10.46
C HIS A 51 31.56 -18.63 10.68
N GLN A 52 31.16 -18.50 11.95
CA GLN A 52 30.11 -17.56 12.29
C GLN A 52 30.41 -16.29 11.48
N PRO A 53 29.44 -15.74 10.73
CA PRO A 53 29.66 -14.46 10.07
C PRO A 53 30.18 -13.53 11.17
N LYS A 54 31.41 -13.03 11.00
CA LYS A 54 31.92 -11.98 11.89
C LYS A 54 30.85 -10.89 11.84
N LYS A 55 30.20 -10.60 12.98
CA LYS A 55 29.51 -9.33 13.15
C LYS A 55 30.51 -8.27 12.70
N GLU A 56 30.23 -7.58 11.61
CA GLU A 56 31.04 -6.45 11.20
C GLU A 56 31.04 -5.49 12.39
N GLU A 57 32.19 -5.34 13.05
CA GLU A 57 32.33 -4.36 14.11
C GLU A 57 32.02 -2.99 13.51
N LEU A 58 31.03 -2.31 14.10
CA LEU A 58 30.65 -0.97 13.69
C LEU A 58 31.89 -0.06 13.75
N ASP A 59 32.25 0.55 12.63
CA ASP A 59 33.32 1.54 12.56
C ASP A 59 32.90 2.77 13.37
N SER A 60 33.31 2.82 14.64
CA SER A 60 32.95 3.87 15.59
C SER A 60 33.65 5.20 15.31
N GLU A 61 34.73 5.20 14.51
CA GLU A 61 35.36 6.43 14.02
C GLU A 61 34.55 7.05 12.88
N LYS A 62 34.02 6.22 11.98
CA LYS A 62 33.18 6.66 10.87
C LYS A 62 31.74 6.98 11.31
N TYR A 63 31.21 6.21 12.26
CA TYR A 63 29.83 6.32 12.73
C TYR A 63 29.77 6.55 14.24
N PRO A 64 30.25 7.71 14.75
CA PRO A 64 30.28 8.00 16.18
C PRO A 64 28.89 8.04 16.82
N GLY A 65 27.84 8.30 16.04
CA GLY A 65 26.45 8.26 16.47
C GLY A 65 25.88 6.85 16.67
N GLY A 66 26.62 5.80 16.28
CA GLY A 66 26.19 4.41 16.39
C GLY A 66 25.23 3.97 15.28
N SER A 67 24.60 2.81 15.50
CA SER A 67 23.58 2.27 14.59
C SER A 67 22.22 2.99 14.73
N LEU A 68 21.54 3.16 13.60
CA LEU A 68 20.20 3.75 13.46
C LEU A 68 19.31 2.86 12.59
N THR A 69 18.10 2.54 13.04
CA THR A 69 17.14 1.78 12.22
C THR A 69 16.00 2.70 11.78
N ILE A 70 15.66 2.68 10.50
CA ILE A 70 14.58 3.50 9.93
C ILE A 70 13.47 2.56 9.46
N TYR A 71 12.35 2.56 10.16
CA TYR A 71 11.17 1.76 9.82
C TYR A 71 10.24 2.56 8.92
N TYR A 72 9.57 1.88 7.98
CA TYR A 72 8.58 2.53 7.12
C TYR A 72 7.28 1.74 6.97
N GLY A 73 6.16 2.46 7.06
CA GLY A 73 4.84 2.02 6.64
C GLY A 73 4.47 2.71 5.34
N SER A 74 4.43 1.98 4.21
CA SER A 74 4.20 2.55 2.88
C SER A 74 3.22 1.72 2.05
N GLN A 75 2.27 2.41 1.41
CA GLN A 75 1.36 1.79 0.45
C GLN A 75 1.83 1.98 -1.00
N THR A 76 2.33 3.17 -1.34
CA THR A 76 2.69 3.59 -2.71
C THR A 76 4.18 3.86 -2.88
N GLY A 77 5.01 3.55 -1.86
CA GLY A 77 6.47 3.68 -1.89
C GLY A 77 7.04 5.02 -1.38
N THR A 78 6.22 6.03 -1.08
CA THR A 78 6.72 7.36 -0.64
C THR A 78 7.50 7.29 0.67
N ALA A 79 6.94 6.66 1.71
CA ALA A 79 7.61 6.51 3.01
C ALA A 79 8.88 5.64 2.91
N GLN A 80 8.86 4.62 2.05
CA GLN A 80 10.05 3.79 1.77
C GLN A 80 11.17 4.62 1.15
N MET A 81 10.88 5.44 0.15
CA MET A 81 11.87 6.32 -0.46
C MET A 81 12.46 7.30 0.57
N PHE A 82 11.62 7.93 1.40
CA PHE A 82 12.11 8.79 2.47
C PHE A 82 13.01 8.03 3.46
N ALA A 83 12.74 6.75 3.70
CA ALA A 83 13.59 5.91 4.55
C ALA A 83 14.97 5.68 3.90
N GLU A 84 14.99 5.34 2.62
CA GLU A 84 16.22 5.16 1.84
C GLU A 84 17.04 6.46 1.78
N GLN A 85 16.38 7.60 1.64
CA GLN A 85 17.04 8.91 1.72
C GLN A 85 17.65 9.17 3.11
N LEU A 86 16.94 8.85 4.19
CA LEU A 86 17.49 8.95 5.55
C LEU A 86 18.68 8.02 5.77
N VAL A 87 18.71 6.82 5.17
CA VAL A 87 19.87 5.92 5.24
C VAL A 87 21.10 6.57 4.64
N HIS A 88 20.96 7.19 3.46
CA HIS A 88 22.06 7.91 2.82
C HIS A 88 22.54 9.11 3.67
N ASP A 89 21.60 9.92 4.16
CA ASP A 89 21.92 11.11 4.96
C ASP A 89 22.50 10.78 6.33
N ALA A 90 22.13 9.62 6.91
CA ALA A 90 22.62 9.14 8.19
C ALA A 90 24.15 8.95 8.18
N ALA A 91 24.71 8.44 7.08
CA ALA A 91 26.15 8.27 6.94
C ALA A 91 26.89 9.61 7.03
N LEU A 92 26.34 10.66 6.40
CA LEU A 92 26.87 12.03 6.47
C LEU A 92 26.66 12.66 7.86
N ALA A 93 25.66 12.21 8.60
CA ALA A 93 25.37 12.64 9.96
C ALA A 93 26.14 11.85 11.04
N GLY A 94 26.95 10.85 10.66
CA GLY A 94 27.77 10.05 11.57
C GLY A 94 27.09 8.81 12.14
N PHE A 95 26.10 8.24 11.45
CA PHE A 95 25.36 7.04 11.87
C PHE A 95 25.44 5.94 10.81
N ALA A 96 25.54 4.69 11.23
CA ALA A 96 25.32 3.55 10.34
C ALA A 96 23.82 3.21 10.34
N ALA A 97 23.16 3.45 9.22
CA ALA A 97 21.72 3.28 9.12
C ALA A 97 21.29 2.15 8.20
N LYS A 98 20.13 1.56 8.51
CA LYS A 98 19.41 0.64 7.62
C LYS A 98 17.92 1.02 7.57
N ALA A 99 17.30 0.80 6.42
CA ALA A 99 15.84 0.90 6.27
C ALA A 99 15.23 -0.50 6.44
N VAL A 100 14.09 -0.61 7.14
CA VAL A 100 13.42 -1.88 7.45
C VAL A 100 11.92 -1.74 7.18
N ASP A 101 11.38 -2.67 6.39
CA ASP A 101 9.93 -2.80 6.20
C ASP A 101 9.30 -3.21 7.55
N LEU A 102 8.22 -2.55 7.96
CA LEU A 102 7.52 -2.94 9.19
C LEU A 102 6.98 -4.38 9.15
N GLN A 103 6.75 -4.95 7.96
CA GLN A 103 6.40 -6.36 7.84
C GLN A 103 7.59 -7.28 8.17
N ASP A 104 8.82 -6.91 7.78
CA ASP A 104 10.03 -7.68 8.12
C ASP A 104 10.28 -7.68 9.62
N LEU A 105 10.07 -6.54 10.28
CA LEU A 105 10.13 -6.47 11.75
C LEU A 105 9.15 -7.44 12.41
N ILE A 106 7.95 -7.60 11.85
CA ILE A 106 6.93 -8.51 12.39
C ILE A 106 7.31 -9.96 12.15
N ASP A 107 7.82 -10.28 10.97
CA ASP A 107 8.34 -11.61 10.64
C ASP A 107 9.48 -11.99 11.60
N ASP A 108 10.43 -11.06 11.86
CA ASP A 108 11.55 -11.24 12.80
C ASP A 108 11.08 -11.48 14.25
N ILE A 109 10.01 -10.78 14.67
CA ILE A 109 9.40 -10.99 16.00
C ILE A 109 8.80 -12.40 16.07
N GLY A 110 8.07 -12.82 15.03
CA GLY A 110 7.45 -14.15 14.97
C GLY A 110 8.47 -15.29 15.03
N ASP A 111 9.55 -15.20 14.25
CA ASP A 111 10.62 -16.21 14.21
C ASP A 111 11.35 -16.32 15.57
N THR A 112 11.48 -15.21 16.30
CA THR A 112 12.12 -15.19 17.62
C THR A 112 11.26 -15.90 18.68
N ASP A 113 9.94 -15.75 18.63
CA ASP A 113 9.01 -16.39 19.56
C ASP A 113 8.96 -17.92 19.38
N GLU A 114 9.07 -18.41 18.14
CA GLU A 114 9.12 -19.86 17.86
C GLU A 114 10.42 -20.51 18.38
N ALA A 115 11.55 -19.81 18.30
CA ALA A 115 12.85 -20.31 18.74
C ALA A 115 12.96 -20.44 20.27
N ASP A 116 12.29 -19.58 21.04
CA ASP A 116 12.34 -19.55 22.50
C ASP A 116 11.32 -20.52 23.18
N GLY A 117 10.59 -21.34 22.41
CA GLY A 117 9.73 -22.41 22.93
C GLY A 117 8.48 -21.93 23.70
N GLY A 118 8.06 -20.68 23.49
CA GLY A 118 6.96 -20.04 24.20
C GLY A 118 5.58 -20.44 23.70
N ALA A 119 4.90 -21.34 24.43
CA ALA A 119 3.44 -21.47 24.33
C ALA A 119 2.76 -20.24 24.97
N GLY A 120 2.53 -19.19 24.18
CA GLY A 120 1.64 -18.07 24.51
C GLY A 120 2.27 -16.88 25.26
N SER A 121 2.08 -15.68 24.71
CA SER A 121 2.16 -14.38 25.40
C SER A 121 3.56 -13.80 25.71
N SER A 122 4.43 -13.66 24.70
CA SER A 122 5.58 -12.74 24.78
C SER A 122 5.73 -11.93 23.49
N THR A 123 4.71 -11.12 23.24
CA THR A 123 4.58 -9.95 22.37
C THR A 123 5.72 -8.91 22.56
N SER A 124 6.99 -9.30 22.48
CA SER A 124 8.08 -8.50 23.05
C SER A 124 8.54 -7.40 22.09
N LEU A 125 7.96 -6.21 22.24
CA LEU A 125 8.43 -4.97 21.62
C LEU A 125 9.93 -4.71 21.86
N ARG A 126 10.55 -5.40 22.83
CA ARG A 126 11.99 -5.35 23.13
C ARG A 126 12.90 -5.67 21.95
N VAL A 127 12.42 -6.31 20.88
CA VAL A 127 13.19 -6.46 19.63
C VAL A 127 13.62 -5.09 19.09
N LEU A 128 12.77 -4.07 19.20
CA LEU A 128 13.11 -2.68 18.86
C LEU A 128 14.30 -2.15 19.68
N CYS A 129 14.46 -2.63 20.92
CA CYS A 129 15.58 -2.29 21.80
C CYS A 129 16.85 -3.13 21.53
N LYS A 130 16.72 -4.35 20.98
CA LYS A 130 17.85 -5.27 20.70
C LYS A 130 18.57 -4.97 19.39
N SER A 131 17.90 -4.36 18.42
CA SER A 131 18.39 -4.20 17.04
C SER A 131 19.66 -3.36 16.84
N ASN A 132 20.19 -2.70 17.88
CA ASN A 132 21.35 -1.80 17.79
C ASN A 132 22.44 -2.17 18.82
N GLU A 133 23.15 -3.29 18.61
CA GLU A 133 24.28 -3.70 19.46
C GLU A 133 25.50 -2.79 19.26
N THR A 134 25.55 -1.65 19.96
CA THR A 134 26.80 -1.03 20.45
C THR A 134 26.47 -0.01 21.54
N GLY A 135 26.50 -0.45 22.81
CA GLY A 135 26.83 0.41 23.96
C GLY A 135 25.86 1.53 24.36
N GLY A 136 24.54 1.43 24.11
CA GLY A 136 23.59 2.46 24.56
C GLY A 136 22.12 2.20 24.20
N ARG A 137 21.29 3.25 24.26
CA ARG A 137 19.87 3.25 23.86
C ARG A 137 19.72 2.97 22.35
N ALA A 138 18.77 2.12 21.99
CA ALA A 138 18.39 1.89 20.60
C ALA A 138 17.85 3.18 19.98
N LYS A 139 18.07 3.35 18.67
CA LYS A 139 17.71 4.56 17.92
C LYS A 139 16.86 4.14 16.73
N ALA A 140 15.65 4.68 16.66
CA ALA A 140 14.72 4.39 15.57
C ALA A 140 14.07 5.65 14.99
N VAL A 141 13.85 5.65 13.67
CA VAL A 141 12.97 6.62 13.00
C VAL A 141 11.82 5.86 12.35
N PHE A 142 10.59 6.33 12.53
CA PHE A 142 9.40 5.74 11.90
C PHE A 142 8.82 6.70 10.87
N LEU A 143 8.71 6.25 9.62
CA LEU A 143 8.06 6.96 8.53
C LEU A 143 6.71 6.31 8.24
N MET A 144 5.63 6.94 8.68
CA MET A 144 4.30 6.33 8.73
C MET A 144 3.33 7.01 7.78
N ALA A 145 3.04 6.37 6.65
CA ALA A 145 1.93 6.81 5.80
C ALA A 145 0.57 6.40 6.41
N THR A 146 -0.42 7.27 6.24
CA THR A 146 -1.82 6.99 6.57
C THR A 146 -2.58 6.67 5.29
N TYR A 147 -3.40 5.62 5.31
CA TYR A 147 -4.17 5.15 4.15
C TYR A 147 -5.67 5.11 4.44
N GLY A 148 -6.49 5.08 3.39
CA GLY A 148 -7.96 5.06 3.53
C GLY A 148 -8.48 6.20 4.40
N GLU A 149 -9.42 5.87 5.29
CA GLU A 149 -10.00 6.82 6.26
C GLU A 149 -9.23 6.77 7.58
N GLY A 150 -7.90 6.90 7.54
CA GLY A 150 -7.06 6.96 8.74
C GLY A 150 -6.47 5.63 9.20
N GLU A 151 -6.43 4.63 8.33
CA GLU A 151 -5.95 3.26 8.55
C GLU A 151 -4.41 3.14 8.31
N PRO A 152 -3.76 2.10 8.86
CA PRO A 152 -2.37 1.78 8.50
C PRO A 152 -2.22 1.32 7.06
N THR A 153 -1.02 1.51 6.51
CA THR A 153 -0.62 0.83 5.27
C THR A 153 -0.57 -0.69 5.49
N ASP A 154 -0.74 -1.46 4.41
CA ASP A 154 -0.84 -2.91 4.50
C ASP A 154 0.40 -3.52 5.22
N ASN A 155 1.60 -3.02 4.92
CA ASN A 155 2.86 -3.47 5.53
C ASN A 155 3.05 -3.03 6.99
N ALA A 156 2.22 -2.12 7.51
CA ALA A 156 2.26 -1.65 8.89
C ALA A 156 1.10 -2.19 9.75
N ARG A 157 0.14 -2.91 9.15
CA ARG A 157 -1.09 -3.34 9.81
C ARG A 157 -0.84 -4.17 11.06
N GLN A 158 0.03 -5.18 10.97
CA GLN A 158 0.34 -6.07 12.10
C GLN A 158 1.10 -5.32 13.20
N PHE A 159 2.04 -4.46 12.83
CA PHE A 159 2.75 -3.59 13.77
C PHE A 159 1.80 -2.64 14.51
N VAL A 160 0.83 -2.04 13.82
CA VAL A 160 -0.16 -1.17 14.45
C VAL A 160 -1.06 -1.95 15.41
N GLU A 161 -1.49 -3.16 15.07
CA GLU A 161 -2.28 -4.01 15.98
C GLU A 161 -1.49 -4.44 17.23
N LEU A 162 -0.21 -4.76 17.04
CA LEU A 162 0.73 -5.02 18.12
C LEU A 162 0.83 -3.80 19.07
N MET A 163 1.03 -2.61 18.50
CA MET A 163 1.13 -1.37 19.26
C MET A 163 -0.19 -0.99 19.96
N LYS A 164 -1.34 -1.19 19.32
CA LYS A 164 -2.67 -0.94 19.92
C LYS A 164 -2.85 -1.74 21.20
N THR A 165 -2.51 -3.04 21.13
CA THR A 165 -2.64 -3.98 22.25
C THR A 165 -1.69 -3.58 23.39
N ASN A 166 -0.41 -3.33 23.10
CA ASN A 166 0.59 -2.99 24.13
C ASN A 166 0.40 -1.59 24.73
N ALA A 167 -0.01 -0.61 23.92
CA ALA A 167 -0.25 0.77 24.38
C ALA A 167 -1.65 0.99 24.97
N GLN A 168 -2.51 -0.05 24.97
CA GLN A 168 -3.91 -0.01 25.39
C GLN A 168 -4.65 1.16 24.73
N ILE A 169 -4.61 1.20 23.39
CA ILE A 169 -5.28 2.21 22.56
C ILE A 169 -6.29 1.47 21.66
N ASP A 170 -7.55 1.46 22.11
CA ASP A 170 -8.62 0.75 21.39
C ASP A 170 -9.16 1.55 20.19
N ASN A 171 -9.11 2.88 20.26
CA ASN A 171 -9.64 3.78 19.24
C ASN A 171 -8.51 4.56 18.57
N LEU A 172 -8.18 4.19 17.32
CA LEU A 172 -7.16 4.85 16.52
C LEU A 172 -7.49 6.31 16.18
N TYR A 173 -8.76 6.72 16.24
CA TYR A 173 -9.22 8.06 15.88
C TYR A 173 -9.34 9.01 17.07
N LYS A 174 -9.20 8.49 18.29
CA LYS A 174 -9.22 9.27 19.52
C LYS A 174 -8.05 8.86 20.40
N LEU A 175 -6.91 9.47 20.12
CA LEU A 175 -5.69 9.26 20.89
C LEU A 175 -5.85 9.88 22.29
N PRO A 176 -5.35 9.22 23.34
CA PRO A 176 -5.40 9.75 24.69
C PRO A 176 -4.55 11.02 24.80
N ASP A 177 -5.03 12.00 25.55
CA ASP A 177 -4.18 13.12 25.99
C ASP A 177 -3.03 12.54 26.82
N SER A 178 -1.80 12.96 26.51
CA SER A 178 -0.55 12.33 26.98
C SER A 178 -0.60 12.01 28.49
N SER A 179 -0.84 10.74 28.81
CA SER A 179 -0.71 10.18 30.16
C SER A 179 0.71 9.62 30.32
N ASP A 180 1.16 9.46 31.57
CA ASP A 180 2.43 8.80 31.87
C ASP A 180 2.55 7.43 31.16
N PRO A 181 3.77 6.98 30.83
CA PRO A 181 4.00 5.65 30.27
C PRO A 181 3.32 4.56 31.11
N ILE A 182 2.60 3.67 30.45
CA ILE A 182 1.89 2.54 31.08
C ILE A 182 2.75 1.27 31.13
N SER A 183 3.86 1.25 30.39
CA SER A 183 4.87 0.19 30.37
C SER A 183 6.27 0.79 30.17
N SER A 184 7.30 0.04 30.54
CA SER A 184 8.72 0.33 30.32
C SER A 184 9.38 -0.59 29.28
N ASP A 185 8.60 -1.33 28.48
CA ASP A 185 9.14 -2.29 27.50
C ASP A 185 10.07 -1.66 26.46
N LEU A 186 9.84 -0.39 26.13
CA LEU A 186 10.67 0.41 25.23
C LEU A 186 11.49 1.49 25.96
N GLU A 187 11.76 1.32 27.26
CA GLU A 187 12.47 2.33 28.05
C GLU A 187 13.85 2.66 27.49
N LEU A 188 14.48 1.76 26.73
CA LEU A 188 15.79 1.93 26.08
C LEU A 188 15.71 2.34 24.60
N LEU A 189 14.53 2.67 24.10
CA LEU A 189 14.34 3.16 22.73
C LEU A 189 14.28 4.69 22.73
N ASP A 190 15.17 5.30 21.97
CA ASP A 190 15.03 6.69 21.51
C ASP A 190 14.44 6.69 20.11
N TYR A 191 13.33 7.41 19.90
CA TYR A 191 12.62 7.40 18.62
C TYR A 191 12.26 8.78 18.08
N ALA A 192 12.06 8.84 16.76
CA ALA A 192 11.44 9.97 16.07
C ALA A 192 10.39 9.45 15.08
N VAL A 193 9.37 10.26 14.80
CA VAL A 193 8.29 9.89 13.85
C VAL A 193 8.09 11.02 12.85
N PHE A 194 7.93 10.65 11.58
CA PHE A 194 7.40 11.52 10.54
C PHE A 194 6.17 10.85 9.92
N GLY A 195 5.03 11.52 10.02
CA GLY A 195 3.80 11.10 9.37
C GLY A 195 3.73 11.62 7.94
N LEU A 196 3.24 10.77 7.03
CA LEU A 196 2.83 11.14 5.68
C LEU A 196 1.29 11.10 5.63
N GLY A 197 0.66 12.25 5.42
CA GLY A 197 -0.80 12.37 5.38
C GLY A 197 -1.25 13.42 4.38
N ASN A 198 -2.55 13.67 4.32
CA ASN A 198 -3.15 14.64 3.42
C ASN A 198 -4.28 15.38 4.17
N LYS A 199 -4.23 16.72 4.23
CA LYS A 199 -5.21 17.52 4.98
C LYS A 199 -6.62 17.53 4.39
N GLN A 200 -6.82 17.01 3.19
CA GLN A 200 -8.16 16.82 2.63
C GLN A 200 -8.94 15.72 3.34
N TYR A 201 -8.25 14.78 3.98
CA TYR A 201 -8.86 13.69 4.75
C TYR A 201 -9.07 14.12 6.21
N GLU A 202 -10.16 13.65 6.82
CA GLU A 202 -10.47 13.94 8.22
C GLU A 202 -9.35 13.47 9.16
N HIS A 203 -8.86 12.26 8.93
CA HIS A 203 -7.85 11.62 9.77
C HIS A 203 -6.41 11.94 9.30
N TYR A 204 -6.12 13.24 9.14
CA TYR A 204 -4.80 13.74 8.74
C TYR A 204 -3.67 13.18 9.62
N ASN A 205 -2.74 12.45 9.00
CA ASN A 205 -1.55 11.87 9.66
C ASN A 205 -1.87 10.91 10.83
N ASN A 206 -3.05 10.26 10.81
CA ASN A 206 -3.51 9.43 11.92
C ASN A 206 -2.48 8.38 12.36
N MET A 207 -1.82 7.71 11.41
CA MET A 207 -0.85 6.66 11.72
C MET A 207 0.44 7.19 12.31
N GLY A 208 0.96 8.31 11.81
CA GLY A 208 2.12 8.97 12.41
C GLY A 208 1.83 9.39 13.85
N LYS A 209 0.69 10.04 14.07
CA LYS A 209 0.24 10.47 15.41
C LYS A 209 0.05 9.28 16.35
N PHE A 210 -0.62 8.22 15.87
CA PHE A 210 -0.84 7.01 16.64
C PHE A 210 0.48 6.36 17.06
N VAL A 211 1.41 6.13 16.12
CA VAL A 211 2.70 5.47 16.43
C VAL A 211 3.53 6.29 17.41
N ASP A 212 3.57 7.61 17.25
CA ASP A 212 4.25 8.51 18.17
C ASP A 212 3.68 8.42 19.60
N VAL A 213 2.35 8.48 19.75
CA VAL A 213 1.70 8.31 21.06
C VAL A 213 1.91 6.91 21.62
N ALA A 214 1.75 5.87 20.80
CA ALA A 214 1.84 4.48 21.24
C ALA A 214 3.26 4.13 21.73
N LEU A 215 4.30 4.55 21.00
CA LEU A 215 5.71 4.36 21.41
C LEU A 215 6.02 5.06 22.73
N TYR A 216 5.51 6.28 22.95
CA TYR A 216 5.64 6.97 24.22
C TYR A 216 4.97 6.20 25.37
N LYS A 217 3.73 5.73 25.17
CA LYS A 217 2.96 5.01 26.21
C LYS A 217 3.64 3.73 26.66
N VAL A 218 4.42 3.07 25.81
CA VAL A 218 5.16 1.83 26.17
C VAL A 218 6.62 2.09 26.59
N GLY A 219 6.99 3.35 26.89
CA GLY A 219 8.26 3.72 27.51
C GLY A 219 9.31 4.31 26.57
N GLY A 220 9.03 4.41 25.27
CA GLY A 220 9.94 5.03 24.31
C GLY A 220 10.17 6.52 24.59
N GLN A 221 11.38 6.99 24.32
CA GLN A 221 11.75 8.40 24.49
C GLN A 221 11.79 9.13 23.15
N ARG A 222 10.91 10.11 22.99
CA ARG A 222 10.86 10.97 21.80
C ARG A 222 12.10 11.87 21.73
N ILE A 223 12.83 11.84 20.60
CA ILE A 223 14.01 12.68 20.38
C ILE A 223 13.62 14.07 19.87
N VAL A 224 12.65 14.12 18.95
CA VAL A 224 12.18 15.35 18.30
C VAL A 224 10.65 15.33 18.16
N PRO A 225 9.99 16.50 18.09
CA PRO A 225 8.57 16.56 17.75
C PRO A 225 8.26 15.80 16.46
N ILE A 226 7.08 15.17 16.41
CA ILE A 226 6.57 14.49 15.22
C ILE A 226 6.55 15.45 14.03
N GLY A 227 7.04 15.00 12.87
CA GLY A 227 6.84 15.70 11.60
C GLY A 227 5.50 15.30 10.98
N LEU A 228 4.77 16.26 10.40
CA LEU A 228 3.45 16.05 9.81
C LEU A 228 3.46 16.56 8.36
N GLY A 229 3.75 15.67 7.41
CA GLY A 229 3.76 16.01 5.99
C GLY A 229 2.37 16.03 5.36
N ASP A 230 2.16 16.93 4.39
CA ASP A 230 0.89 17.14 3.69
C ASP A 230 1.01 16.93 2.17
N ASP A 231 0.49 15.80 1.69
CA ASP A 231 0.46 15.42 0.27
C ASP A 231 -0.46 16.30 -0.59
N ASN A 232 -1.35 17.07 0.04
CA ASN A 232 -2.15 18.07 -0.69
C ASN A 232 -1.36 19.33 -1.07
N ASP A 233 -0.21 19.59 -0.42
CA ASP A 233 0.62 20.76 -0.72
C ASP A 233 2.03 20.36 -1.17
N ASP A 234 2.96 20.14 -0.23
CA ASP A 234 4.37 19.87 -0.53
C ASP A 234 4.99 18.93 0.49
N LEU A 235 4.53 17.67 0.45
CA LEU A 235 5.02 16.59 1.30
C LEU A 235 6.56 16.45 1.28
N GLU A 236 7.20 16.62 0.13
CA GLU A 236 8.67 16.59 0.05
C GLU A 236 9.31 17.78 0.79
N GLY A 237 8.74 18.98 0.63
CA GLY A 237 9.19 20.18 1.34
C GLY A 237 9.05 20.03 2.86
N ASP A 238 7.93 19.47 3.33
CA ASP A 238 7.69 19.20 4.75
C ASP A 238 8.71 18.21 5.31
N PHE A 239 8.99 17.12 4.57
CA PHE A 239 9.97 16.11 4.95
C PHE A 239 11.40 16.69 4.98
N GLU A 240 11.84 17.39 3.94
CA GLU A 240 13.17 18.01 3.89
C GLU A 240 13.35 19.02 5.04
N ASN A 241 12.32 19.83 5.33
CA ASN A 241 12.37 20.75 6.45
C ASN A 241 12.51 20.03 7.80
N TRP A 242 11.70 18.99 8.04
CA TRP A 242 11.79 18.21 9.28
C TRP A 242 13.14 17.49 9.40
N LYS A 243 13.61 16.87 8.32
CA LYS A 243 14.89 16.15 8.26
C LYS A 243 16.07 17.08 8.56
N ASP A 244 16.19 18.18 7.84
CA ASP A 244 17.38 19.04 7.87
C ASP A 244 17.40 19.99 9.07
N ASN A 245 16.23 20.50 9.49
CA ASN A 245 16.14 21.52 10.54
C ASN A 245 15.72 20.96 11.91
N VAL A 246 15.21 19.73 11.98
CA VAL A 246 14.71 19.15 13.24
C VAL A 246 15.44 17.85 13.59
N LEU A 247 15.31 16.81 12.75
CA LEU A 247 15.85 15.47 13.04
C LEU A 247 17.38 15.49 13.15
N TRP A 248 18.08 15.84 12.07
CA TRP A 248 19.53 15.72 12.05
C TRP A 248 20.27 16.62 13.04
N PRO A 249 19.86 17.90 13.26
CA PRO A 249 20.43 18.72 14.31
C PRO A 249 20.31 18.08 15.70
N ALA A 250 19.14 17.54 16.05
CA ALA A 250 18.91 16.91 17.34
C ALA A 250 19.71 15.60 17.51
N MET A 251 19.74 14.76 16.47
CA MET A 251 20.50 13.51 16.46
C MET A 251 22.00 13.76 16.65
N ARG A 252 22.57 14.72 15.92
CA ARG A 252 23.99 15.09 16.09
C ARG A 252 24.28 15.66 17.47
N ALA A 253 23.42 16.54 17.96
CA ALA A 253 23.59 17.14 19.29
C ALA A 253 23.55 16.08 20.41
N LYS A 254 22.70 15.06 20.28
CA LYS A 254 22.53 14.01 21.31
C LYS A 254 23.61 12.93 21.25
N TYR A 255 24.06 12.50 20.06
CA TYR A 255 24.92 11.31 19.92
C TYR A 255 26.29 11.54 19.29
N VAL A 256 26.52 12.67 18.61
CA VAL A 256 27.78 12.92 17.86
C VAL A 256 28.58 14.07 18.48
N ALA A 257 28.00 14.81 19.43
CA ALA A 257 28.64 15.95 20.08
C ALA A 257 30.01 15.56 20.68
N GLY A 258 31.09 16.12 20.13
CA GLY A 258 32.48 15.90 20.58
C GLY A 258 33.34 15.04 19.65
N ALA A 259 32.77 14.41 18.61
CA ALA A 259 33.54 13.66 17.61
C ALA A 259 33.96 14.54 16.43
N ALA A 260 35.26 14.59 16.11
CA ALA A 260 35.76 15.25 14.91
C ALA A 260 35.49 14.36 13.68
N MET A 261 34.37 14.57 12.98
CA MET A 261 34.15 13.91 11.69
C MET A 261 35.17 14.41 10.67
N LYS A 262 36.00 13.51 10.13
CA LYS A 262 36.76 13.80 8.91
C LYS A 262 35.77 13.90 7.75
N ARG A 263 35.46 15.12 7.32
CA ARG A 263 34.78 15.35 6.04
C ARG A 263 35.77 15.01 4.93
N GLU A 264 35.57 13.89 4.26
CA GLU A 264 36.07 13.76 2.90
C GLU A 264 35.18 14.60 1.99
N GLU A 265 35.59 15.84 1.73
CA GLU A 265 35.05 16.62 0.61
C GLU A 265 35.60 16.00 -0.69
N SER A 266 34.96 14.93 -1.16
CA SER A 266 35.17 14.47 -2.52
C SER A 266 34.43 15.41 -3.47
N ASN A 267 35.15 16.41 -3.99
CA ASN A 267 34.69 17.31 -5.06
C ASN A 267 34.62 16.62 -6.44
N VAL A 268 34.55 15.29 -6.46
CA VAL A 268 34.40 14.49 -7.68
C VAL A 268 32.92 14.17 -7.82
N MET A 269 32.28 14.67 -8.87
CA MET A 269 30.90 14.34 -9.20
C MET A 269 30.85 12.88 -9.69
N THR A 270 30.89 11.94 -8.74
CA THR A 270 30.65 10.51 -9.00
C THR A 270 29.16 10.27 -9.14
N LEU A 271 28.77 9.29 -9.96
CA LEU A 271 27.38 8.86 -10.04
C LEU A 271 26.89 8.44 -8.64
N PRO A 272 25.60 8.67 -8.30
CA PRO A 272 25.02 8.15 -7.08
C PRO A 272 25.24 6.64 -6.96
N SER A 273 25.50 6.14 -5.75
CA SER A 273 25.54 4.70 -5.51
C SER A 273 24.22 4.05 -5.95
N CYS A 274 24.27 2.96 -6.71
CA CYS A 274 23.08 2.18 -7.05
C CYS A 274 22.91 1.04 -6.05
N VAL A 275 21.69 0.84 -5.56
CA VAL A 275 21.35 -0.31 -4.70
C VAL A 275 21.16 -1.60 -5.50
N TYR A 276 21.11 -1.50 -6.83
CA TYR A 276 20.90 -2.61 -7.74
C TYR A 276 22.07 -2.80 -8.70
N GLU A 277 22.29 -4.04 -9.13
CA GLU A 277 23.18 -4.44 -10.20
C GLU A 277 22.36 -5.24 -11.23
N VAL A 278 22.64 -5.01 -12.51
CA VAL A 278 21.98 -5.71 -13.62
C VAL A 278 22.88 -6.83 -14.14
N GLU A 279 22.33 -8.05 -14.16
CA GLU A 279 22.91 -9.18 -14.87
C GLU A 279 22.13 -9.38 -16.18
N TYR A 280 22.79 -9.22 -17.32
CA TYR A 280 22.18 -9.47 -18.62
C TYR A 280 22.16 -10.96 -18.95
N LEU A 281 20.99 -11.46 -19.37
CA LEU A 281 20.76 -12.87 -19.64
C LEU A 281 20.52 -13.14 -21.12
N ASP A 282 20.95 -14.32 -21.58
CA ASP A 282 20.60 -14.86 -22.89
C ASP A 282 19.29 -15.67 -22.81
N GLY A 283 18.40 -15.53 -23.80
CA GLY A 283 17.22 -16.39 -23.93
C GLY A 283 15.91 -15.65 -24.25
N LYS A 284 14.79 -16.24 -23.82
CA LYS A 284 13.44 -15.66 -23.96
C LYS A 284 12.78 -15.53 -22.60
N GLU A 285 12.00 -14.46 -22.44
CA GLU A 285 11.28 -14.17 -21.20
C GLU A 285 10.30 -15.30 -20.86
N SER A 286 10.31 -15.76 -19.60
CA SER A 286 9.29 -16.66 -19.08
C SER A 286 8.05 -15.87 -18.67
N ALA A 287 6.87 -16.36 -19.04
CA ALA A 287 5.61 -15.72 -18.67
C ALA A 287 5.21 -15.92 -17.19
N VAL A 288 5.93 -16.77 -16.45
CA VAL A 288 5.59 -17.16 -15.08
C VAL A 288 6.65 -16.65 -14.11
N VAL A 289 6.23 -15.85 -13.14
CA VAL A 289 7.02 -15.46 -11.97
C VAL A 289 6.99 -16.64 -10.99
N SER A 290 8.15 -17.11 -10.52
CA SER A 290 8.20 -18.18 -9.53
C SER A 290 7.79 -17.68 -8.14
N ALA A 291 7.42 -18.59 -7.24
CA ALA A 291 7.12 -18.23 -5.85
C ALA A 291 8.35 -17.62 -5.15
N GLU A 292 9.56 -18.14 -5.42
CA GLU A 292 10.78 -17.57 -4.88
C GLU A 292 11.06 -16.16 -5.42
N ALA A 293 10.68 -15.87 -6.66
CA ALA A 293 10.78 -14.52 -7.22
C ALA A 293 9.77 -13.56 -6.58
N ALA A 294 8.61 -14.07 -6.12
CA ALA A 294 7.61 -13.25 -5.44
C ALA A 294 8.04 -12.79 -4.05
N ASP A 295 8.71 -13.65 -3.28
CA ASP A 295 9.19 -13.30 -1.93
C ASP A 295 10.33 -12.27 -1.93
N ARG A 296 11.06 -12.18 -3.06
CA ARG A 296 12.13 -11.19 -3.24
C ARG A 296 11.60 -9.78 -3.52
N VAL A 297 10.33 -9.65 -3.94
CA VAL A 297 9.75 -8.34 -4.27
C VAL A 297 9.31 -7.61 -3.00
N GLN A 298 9.63 -6.32 -2.92
CA GLN A 298 9.21 -5.42 -1.86
C GLN A 298 7.71 -5.55 -1.55
N THR A 299 7.33 -5.50 -0.27
CA THR A 299 5.93 -5.66 0.17
C THR A 299 4.99 -4.66 -0.51
N SER A 300 5.41 -3.41 -0.62
CA SER A 300 4.70 -2.32 -1.32
C SER A 300 4.43 -2.62 -2.80
N HIS A 301 5.18 -3.55 -3.41
CA HIS A 301 5.12 -3.93 -4.81
C HIS A 301 4.63 -5.37 -5.05
N LYS A 302 4.17 -6.08 -4.00
CA LYS A 302 3.60 -7.44 -4.12
C LYS A 302 2.37 -7.53 -5.03
N HIS A 303 1.74 -6.41 -5.34
CA HIS A 303 0.67 -6.37 -6.34
C HIS A 303 1.13 -6.85 -7.73
N TYR A 304 2.41 -6.68 -8.10
CA TYR A 304 2.92 -7.18 -9.40
C TYR A 304 2.90 -8.70 -9.52
N VAL A 305 3.02 -9.41 -8.39
CA VAL A 305 3.06 -10.88 -8.35
C VAL A 305 1.67 -11.48 -8.10
N ASN A 306 0.84 -10.81 -7.32
CA ASN A 306 -0.51 -11.27 -7.00
C ASN A 306 -1.49 -11.06 -8.17
N ALA A 307 -1.19 -10.12 -9.08
CA ALA A 307 -2.09 -9.77 -10.16
C ALA A 307 -2.05 -10.77 -11.33
N VAL A 308 -3.24 -11.17 -11.78
CA VAL A 308 -3.43 -12.12 -12.88
C VAL A 308 -4.10 -11.46 -14.07
N ASP A 309 -3.81 -11.97 -15.26
CA ASP A 309 -4.51 -11.53 -16.46
C ASP A 309 -5.93 -12.14 -16.50
N CYS A 310 -6.92 -11.27 -16.54
CA CYS A 310 -8.34 -11.56 -16.76
C CYS A 310 -8.84 -10.81 -18.01
N TYR A 311 -9.94 -11.25 -18.61
CA TYR A 311 -10.33 -10.78 -19.95
C TYR A 311 -11.57 -9.90 -19.90
N VAL A 312 -11.54 -8.79 -20.65
CA VAL A 312 -12.71 -7.92 -20.81
C VAL A 312 -13.78 -8.68 -21.60
N VAL A 313 -14.99 -8.79 -21.04
CA VAL A 313 -16.13 -9.46 -21.70
C VAL A 313 -17.23 -8.49 -22.12
N ALA A 314 -17.33 -7.34 -21.47
CA ALA A 314 -18.21 -6.26 -21.90
C ALA A 314 -17.56 -4.90 -21.61
N LYS A 315 -17.85 -3.93 -22.49
CA LYS A 315 -17.47 -2.53 -22.31
C LYS A 315 -18.54 -1.65 -22.97
N ARG A 316 -19.09 -0.68 -22.23
CA ARG A 316 -20.06 0.27 -22.77
C ARG A 316 -19.91 1.66 -22.15
N GLU A 317 -20.14 2.69 -22.97
CA GLU A 317 -20.28 4.06 -22.51
C GLU A 317 -21.61 4.20 -21.75
N LEU A 318 -21.58 4.89 -20.61
CA LEU A 318 -22.75 5.14 -19.76
C LEU A 318 -23.34 6.54 -19.94
N ARG A 319 -22.55 7.48 -20.49
CA ARG A 319 -23.01 8.83 -20.78
C ARG A 319 -23.65 8.91 -22.17
N ASP A 320 -24.49 9.90 -22.35
CA ASP A 320 -24.99 10.26 -23.68
C ASP A 320 -23.87 10.81 -24.56
N LYS A 321 -23.98 10.59 -25.87
CA LYS A 321 -22.97 11.05 -26.86
C LYS A 321 -22.79 12.56 -26.90
N SER A 322 -23.75 13.32 -26.38
CA SER A 322 -23.67 14.78 -26.25
C SER A 322 -22.85 15.25 -25.04
N ASP A 323 -22.55 14.38 -24.06
CA ASP A 323 -21.65 14.74 -22.96
C ASP A 323 -20.20 14.75 -23.45
N PRO A 324 -19.40 15.79 -23.15
CA PRO A 324 -18.01 15.85 -23.57
C PRO A 324 -17.08 14.92 -22.76
N GLY A 325 -17.53 14.37 -21.64
CA GLY A 325 -16.76 13.40 -20.87
C GLY A 325 -17.19 11.96 -21.15
N SER A 326 -16.48 11.01 -20.55
CA SER A 326 -16.74 9.58 -20.72
C SER A 326 -16.79 8.87 -19.36
N THR A 327 -17.79 8.01 -19.17
CA THR A 327 -17.86 7.08 -18.05
C THR A 327 -18.19 5.68 -18.57
N ILE A 328 -17.27 4.75 -18.36
CA ILE A 328 -17.34 3.42 -18.94
C ILE A 328 -17.75 2.42 -17.86
N HIS A 329 -18.69 1.56 -18.23
CA HIS A 329 -18.93 0.29 -17.58
C HIS A 329 -18.09 -0.79 -18.27
N MET A 330 -17.35 -1.57 -17.49
CA MET A 330 -16.54 -2.68 -17.98
C MET A 330 -16.76 -3.92 -17.13
N GLU A 331 -16.87 -5.07 -17.78
CA GLU A 331 -16.98 -6.39 -17.15
C GLU A 331 -15.74 -7.22 -17.46
N ILE A 332 -15.20 -7.88 -16.44
CA ILE A 332 -13.96 -8.66 -16.50
C ILE A 332 -14.27 -10.08 -16.04
N ASP A 333 -14.00 -11.08 -16.90
CA ASP A 333 -14.19 -12.49 -16.59
C ASP A 333 -13.06 -13.03 -15.71
N ILE A 334 -13.46 -13.54 -14.54
CA ILE A 334 -12.57 -14.15 -13.54
C ILE A 334 -12.79 -15.67 -13.44
N SER A 335 -13.67 -16.27 -14.24
CA SER A 335 -14.06 -17.68 -14.16
C SER A 335 -12.88 -18.67 -14.21
N LYS A 336 -11.84 -18.35 -14.98
CA LYS A 336 -10.61 -19.17 -15.11
C LYS A 336 -9.59 -18.92 -14.00
N LYS A 337 -9.82 -17.95 -13.12
CA LYS A 337 -8.90 -17.49 -12.07
C LYS A 337 -9.52 -17.53 -10.68
N MET A 338 -10.66 -18.21 -10.50
CA MET A 338 -11.41 -18.28 -9.22
C MET A 338 -10.64 -18.85 -8.03
N ASN A 339 -9.48 -19.49 -8.25
CA ASN A 339 -8.58 -19.94 -7.18
C ASN A 339 -7.86 -18.77 -6.48
N VAL A 340 -7.65 -17.66 -7.18
CA VAL A 340 -6.96 -16.45 -6.67
C VAL A 340 -7.82 -15.18 -6.76
N MET A 341 -8.81 -15.16 -7.67
CA MET A 341 -9.77 -14.07 -7.84
C MET A 341 -11.09 -14.46 -7.20
N LYS A 342 -11.25 -14.16 -5.92
CA LYS A 342 -12.53 -14.18 -5.21
C LYS A 342 -12.80 -12.79 -4.67
N TYR A 343 -14.05 -12.37 -4.69
CA TYR A 343 -14.43 -11.05 -4.22
C TYR A 343 -15.77 -11.10 -3.48
N MET A 344 -15.95 -10.16 -2.57
CA MET A 344 -17.19 -9.80 -1.92
C MET A 344 -17.79 -8.58 -2.60
N THR A 345 -19.13 -8.47 -2.56
CA THR A 345 -19.85 -7.29 -3.03
C THR A 345 -19.24 -6.00 -2.45
N ALA A 346 -18.91 -5.06 -3.34
CA ALA A 346 -18.24 -3.78 -3.05
C ALA A 346 -16.77 -3.88 -2.58
N ASP A 347 -16.07 -4.98 -2.85
CA ASP A 347 -14.61 -4.99 -2.83
C ASP A 347 -13.99 -4.05 -3.87
N ASN A 348 -12.67 -3.88 -3.79
CA ASN A 348 -11.90 -3.11 -4.75
C ASN A 348 -11.20 -4.02 -5.76
N LEU A 349 -11.22 -3.63 -7.04
CA LEU A 349 -10.40 -4.24 -8.08
C LEU A 349 -9.16 -3.36 -8.31
N GLY A 350 -7.99 -3.87 -7.94
CA GLY A 350 -6.70 -3.27 -8.28
C GLY A 350 -6.33 -3.62 -9.71
N ILE A 351 -6.08 -2.61 -10.54
CA ILE A 351 -5.72 -2.76 -11.95
C ILE A 351 -4.30 -2.26 -12.17
N LEU A 352 -3.46 -3.08 -12.80
CA LEU A 352 -2.12 -2.69 -13.24
C LEU A 352 -2.16 -2.23 -14.70
N PRO A 353 -2.02 -0.93 -14.97
CA PRO A 353 -1.99 -0.42 -16.33
C PRO A 353 -0.64 -0.71 -17.00
N LYS A 354 -0.54 -0.33 -18.27
CA LYS A 354 0.69 -0.41 -19.05
C LYS A 354 0.97 0.94 -19.69
N ASN A 355 2.24 1.30 -19.78
CA ASN A 355 2.66 2.40 -20.63
C ASN A 355 2.37 2.06 -22.10
N ASP A 356 2.14 3.10 -22.90
CA ASP A 356 1.96 2.93 -24.35
C ASP A 356 3.25 2.45 -25.01
N SER A 357 3.16 1.51 -25.96
CA SER A 357 4.34 0.93 -26.59
C SER A 357 5.17 1.96 -27.35
N VAL A 358 4.53 2.96 -27.96
CA VAL A 358 5.24 4.04 -28.67
C VAL A 358 6.06 4.88 -27.69
N LEU A 359 5.51 5.12 -26.49
CA LEU A 359 6.22 5.83 -25.43
C LEU A 359 7.41 5.01 -24.91
N VAL A 360 7.21 3.71 -24.66
CA VAL A 360 8.29 2.79 -24.23
C VAL A 360 9.43 2.77 -25.24
N GLU A 361 9.13 2.70 -26.54
CA GLU A 361 10.11 2.75 -27.62
C GLU A 361 10.88 4.07 -27.68
N ALA A 362 10.20 5.19 -27.45
CA ALA A 362 10.84 6.51 -27.41
C ALA A 362 11.82 6.63 -26.24
N VAL A 363 11.44 6.16 -25.05
CA VAL A 363 12.31 6.16 -23.85
C VAL A 363 13.52 5.26 -24.05
N ALA A 364 13.31 4.02 -24.52
CA ALA A 364 14.41 3.10 -24.79
C ALA A 364 15.39 3.66 -25.83
N ARG A 365 14.89 4.31 -26.88
CA ARG A 365 15.75 4.98 -27.88
C ARG A 365 16.55 6.12 -27.28
N ALA A 366 15.93 6.96 -26.44
CA ALA A 366 16.61 8.10 -25.82
C ALA A 366 17.73 7.66 -24.86
N LEU A 367 17.50 6.59 -24.11
CA LEU A 367 18.46 6.05 -23.13
C LEU A 367 19.43 5.02 -23.73
N GLY A 368 19.23 4.59 -24.98
CA GLY A 368 20.08 3.60 -25.66
C GLY A 368 19.86 2.16 -25.19
N TYR A 369 18.65 1.83 -24.72
CA TYR A 369 18.33 0.49 -24.23
C TYR A 369 17.90 -0.46 -25.35
N ASN A 370 18.30 -1.73 -25.24
CA ASN A 370 17.75 -2.81 -26.05
C ASN A 370 16.49 -3.37 -25.38
N LEU A 371 15.32 -3.12 -25.96
CA LEU A 371 14.02 -3.53 -25.40
C LEU A 371 13.87 -5.03 -25.21
N ASP A 372 14.49 -5.83 -26.09
CA ASP A 372 14.33 -7.28 -26.08
C ASP A 372 15.41 -7.98 -25.22
N GLN A 373 16.33 -7.20 -24.64
CA GLN A 373 17.35 -7.71 -23.74
C GLN A 373 16.71 -8.18 -22.42
N LEU A 374 17.01 -9.40 -22.02
CA LEU A 374 16.65 -9.92 -20.70
C LEU A 374 17.69 -9.50 -19.67
N PHE A 375 17.20 -9.25 -18.46
CA PHE A 375 18.05 -8.98 -17.31
C PHE A 375 17.46 -9.54 -16.02
N ASP A 376 18.34 -9.81 -15.06
CA ASP A 376 17.99 -10.03 -13.65
C ASP A 376 18.56 -8.90 -12.80
N LEU A 377 17.86 -8.56 -11.72
CA LEU A 377 18.29 -7.55 -10.75
C LEU A 377 18.83 -8.22 -9.49
N HIS A 378 20.01 -7.76 -9.06
CA HIS A 378 20.66 -8.19 -7.84
C HIS A 378 20.93 -7.00 -6.92
N PRO A 379 20.95 -7.16 -5.59
CA PRO A 379 21.48 -6.15 -4.69
C PRO A 379 22.97 -5.89 -4.96
N ALA A 380 23.36 -4.63 -5.13
CA ALA A 380 24.73 -4.26 -5.54
C ALA A 380 25.83 -4.68 -4.54
N ASN A 381 25.49 -4.88 -3.26
CA ASN A 381 26.46 -5.23 -2.21
C ASN A 381 26.85 -6.72 -2.16
N LYS A 382 26.52 -7.52 -3.19
CA LYS A 382 26.68 -8.99 -3.20
C LYS A 382 26.05 -9.69 -1.98
N GLN A 383 25.11 -9.02 -1.32
CA GLN A 383 24.28 -9.64 -0.30
C GLN A 383 23.46 -10.74 -0.97
N LYS A 384 23.21 -11.83 -0.25
CA LYS A 384 22.22 -12.80 -0.74
C LYS A 384 20.90 -12.07 -0.93
N ILE A 385 20.18 -12.39 -2.00
CA ILE A 385 18.83 -11.85 -2.18
C ILE A 385 17.96 -12.44 -1.06
N GLU A 386 17.68 -11.62 -0.06
CA GLU A 386 16.76 -11.88 1.03
C GLU A 386 15.33 -11.42 0.63
N LYS A 387 14.37 -11.54 1.55
CA LYS A 387 12.98 -11.14 1.31
C LYS A 387 12.90 -9.63 1.03
N HIS A 388 11.93 -9.23 0.19
CA HIS A 388 11.53 -7.84 0.00
C HIS A 388 12.61 -6.85 -0.50
N MET A 389 13.65 -7.32 -1.20
CA MET A 389 14.77 -6.48 -1.67
C MET A 389 14.55 -5.86 -3.07
N LEU A 390 13.80 -6.52 -3.95
CA LEU A 390 13.68 -6.14 -5.36
C LEU A 390 12.45 -5.26 -5.63
N PRO A 391 12.55 -4.30 -6.56
CA PRO A 391 11.45 -3.35 -6.83
C PRO A 391 10.30 -3.97 -7.62
N PHE A 392 10.55 -5.05 -8.36
CA PHE A 392 9.58 -5.77 -9.17
C PHE A 392 10.12 -7.14 -9.56
N PRO A 393 9.29 -8.05 -10.11
CA PRO A 393 9.73 -9.39 -10.50
C PRO A 393 10.77 -9.38 -11.62
N THR A 394 11.89 -10.07 -11.39
CA THR A 394 12.95 -10.36 -12.37
C THR A 394 13.31 -11.85 -12.31
N PRO A 395 13.91 -12.44 -13.36
CA PRO A 395 14.33 -11.82 -14.63
C PRO A 395 13.17 -11.39 -15.52
N CYS A 396 13.33 -10.29 -16.27
CA CYS A 396 12.36 -9.82 -17.26
C CYS A 396 13.06 -9.10 -18.42
N SER A 397 12.32 -8.79 -19.50
CA SER A 397 12.85 -7.94 -20.57
C SER A 397 12.86 -6.46 -20.17
N VAL A 398 13.77 -5.67 -20.76
CA VAL A 398 13.74 -4.20 -20.61
C VAL A 398 12.39 -3.63 -21.03
N ARG A 399 11.77 -4.19 -22.07
CA ARG A 399 10.40 -3.84 -22.48
C ARG A 399 9.41 -4.06 -21.35
N THR A 400 9.39 -5.24 -20.73
CA THR A 400 8.48 -5.54 -19.61
C THR A 400 8.69 -4.56 -18.46
N ALA A 401 9.95 -4.25 -18.09
CA ALA A 401 10.25 -3.31 -17.03
C ALA A 401 9.70 -1.90 -17.31
N LEU A 402 9.99 -1.36 -18.50
CA LEU A 402 9.50 -0.04 -18.91
C LEU A 402 7.98 0.01 -19.11
N GLU A 403 7.38 -1.07 -19.61
CA GLU A 403 5.95 -1.11 -19.94
C GLU A 403 5.08 -1.32 -18.69
N ARG A 404 5.52 -2.16 -17.74
CA ARG A 404 4.70 -2.63 -16.61
C ARG A 404 5.12 -2.10 -15.24
N TYR A 405 6.40 -1.80 -15.02
CA TYR A 405 6.92 -1.55 -13.68
C TYR A 405 7.41 -0.11 -13.48
N CYS A 406 7.83 0.58 -14.54
CA CYS A 406 8.21 1.99 -14.49
C CYS A 406 6.99 2.89 -14.72
N ASP A 407 6.72 3.86 -13.85
CA ASP A 407 5.77 4.94 -14.14
C ASP A 407 6.46 6.04 -14.95
N LEU A 408 6.21 6.02 -16.26
CA LEU A 408 6.83 6.96 -17.20
C LEU A 408 5.97 8.21 -17.41
N THR A 409 4.72 8.20 -16.96
CA THR A 409 3.69 9.20 -17.30
C THR A 409 3.18 9.98 -16.11
N GLY A 410 3.29 9.42 -14.90
CA GLY A 410 2.98 10.10 -13.66
C GLY A 410 3.87 11.33 -13.45
N LEU A 411 3.40 12.23 -12.58
CA LEU A 411 4.12 13.44 -12.21
C LEU A 411 5.43 13.06 -11.49
N PRO A 412 6.61 13.28 -12.09
CA PRO A 412 7.88 13.01 -11.43
C PRO A 412 8.09 14.03 -10.32
N ARG A 413 8.62 13.58 -9.19
CA ARG A 413 8.87 14.44 -8.04
C ARG A 413 10.12 15.29 -8.23
N ARG A 414 10.32 16.28 -7.36
CA ARG A 414 11.54 17.11 -7.39
C ARG A 414 12.78 16.29 -7.06
N SER A 415 12.64 15.32 -6.16
CA SER A 415 13.70 14.34 -5.87
C SER A 415 14.09 13.51 -7.10
N ASP A 416 13.13 13.09 -7.91
CA ASP A 416 13.38 12.33 -9.15
C ASP A 416 14.17 13.19 -10.16
N LEU A 417 13.79 14.47 -10.33
CA LEU A 417 14.52 15.44 -11.16
C LEU A 417 15.97 15.64 -10.67
N LYS A 418 16.16 15.78 -9.36
CA LYS A 418 17.48 15.92 -8.74
C LYS A 418 18.37 14.70 -9.02
N GLN A 419 17.81 13.50 -8.91
CA GLN A 419 18.53 12.26 -9.20
C GLN A 419 18.89 12.14 -10.68
N LEU A 420 17.96 12.45 -11.59
CA LEU A 420 18.20 12.43 -13.03
C LEU A 420 19.30 13.41 -13.47
N ALA A 421 19.47 14.53 -12.76
CA ALA A 421 20.49 15.53 -13.08
C ALA A 421 21.92 14.97 -13.08
N HIS A 422 22.21 13.95 -12.27
CA HIS A 422 23.54 13.31 -12.24
C HIS A 422 23.91 12.59 -13.54
N TYR A 423 22.91 12.25 -14.36
CA TYR A 423 23.08 11.53 -15.62
C TYR A 423 23.00 12.45 -16.85
N ALA A 424 22.73 13.74 -16.66
CA ALA A 424 22.72 14.72 -17.75
C ALA A 424 24.15 15.04 -18.20
N ARG A 425 24.46 14.75 -19.47
CA ARG A 425 25.78 15.01 -20.06
C ARG A 425 25.98 16.48 -20.42
N ASP A 426 24.90 17.20 -20.69
CA ASP A 426 24.93 18.63 -20.96
C ASP A 426 24.73 19.44 -19.66
N ASP A 427 25.51 20.51 -19.49
CA ASP A 427 25.49 21.32 -18.28
C ASP A 427 24.21 22.14 -18.13
N MET A 428 23.55 22.53 -19.24
CA MET A 428 22.30 23.26 -19.20
C MET A 428 21.15 22.36 -18.75
N ASP A 429 21.06 21.15 -19.29
CA ASP A 429 20.09 20.14 -18.85
C ASP A 429 20.24 19.85 -17.35
N ARG A 430 21.49 19.62 -16.90
CA ARG A 430 21.80 19.38 -15.49
C ARG A 430 21.34 20.53 -14.59
N LYS A 431 21.70 21.77 -14.95
CA LYS A 431 21.33 22.97 -14.18
C LYS A 431 19.82 23.20 -14.18
N ALA A 432 19.13 22.92 -15.28
CA ALA A 432 17.68 23.03 -15.37
C ALA A 432 16.98 22.06 -14.41
N LEU A 433 17.40 20.79 -14.41
CA LEU A 433 16.88 19.77 -13.51
C LEU A 433 17.12 20.13 -12.04
N LEU A 434 18.37 20.49 -11.69
CA LEU A 434 18.71 20.89 -10.32
C LEU A 434 17.95 22.14 -9.86
N ARG A 435 17.74 23.10 -10.76
CA ARG A 435 16.97 24.29 -10.46
C ARG A 435 15.52 23.95 -10.17
N MET A 436 14.84 23.18 -11.04
CA MET A 436 13.45 22.77 -10.81
C MET A 436 13.31 21.91 -9.54
N ALA A 437 14.33 21.14 -9.19
CA ALA A 437 14.34 20.37 -7.95
C ALA A 437 14.57 21.22 -6.68
N SER A 438 15.05 22.46 -6.80
CA SER A 438 15.39 23.30 -5.64
C SER A 438 14.15 23.97 -5.01
N LYS A 439 14.34 24.58 -3.83
CA LYS A 439 13.30 25.39 -3.19
C LYS A 439 12.95 26.62 -4.03
N GLU A 440 13.96 27.28 -4.60
CA GLU A 440 13.82 28.46 -5.44
C GLU A 440 13.14 28.17 -6.78
N GLY A 441 13.28 26.93 -7.30
CA GLY A 441 12.64 26.49 -8.53
C GLY A 441 11.26 25.86 -8.35
N LYS A 442 10.67 25.83 -7.14
CA LYS A 442 9.34 25.23 -6.90
C LYS A 442 8.25 25.77 -7.83
N ALA A 443 8.24 27.08 -8.08
CA ALA A 443 7.28 27.69 -9.01
C ALA A 443 7.52 27.26 -10.47
N GLU A 444 8.78 27.12 -10.86
CA GLU A 444 9.17 26.67 -12.20
C GLU A 444 8.81 25.20 -12.42
N TYR A 445 9.05 24.34 -11.43
CA TYR A 445 8.59 22.95 -11.42
C TYR A 445 7.06 22.87 -11.57
N LYS A 446 6.31 23.64 -10.79
CA LYS A 446 4.85 23.65 -10.88
C LYS A 446 4.36 24.03 -12.28
N ASP A 447 4.89 25.11 -12.83
CA ASP A 447 4.51 25.64 -14.14
C ASP A 447 4.89 24.70 -15.30
N LYS A 448 6.14 24.22 -15.31
CA LYS A 448 6.71 23.48 -16.45
C LYS A 448 6.49 21.98 -16.37
N ILE A 449 6.36 21.41 -15.17
CA ILE A 449 6.26 19.96 -14.98
C ILE A 449 4.83 19.58 -14.56
N ALA A 450 4.34 20.10 -13.43
CA ALA A 450 3.07 19.69 -12.85
C ALA A 450 1.86 20.11 -13.72
N GLU A 451 1.71 21.40 -14.01
CA GLU A 451 0.56 21.92 -14.80
C GLU A 451 0.60 21.46 -16.27
N CYS A 452 1.80 21.18 -16.79
CA CYS A 452 1.98 20.66 -18.16
C CYS A 452 1.83 19.13 -18.25
N HIS A 453 1.64 18.43 -17.13
CA HIS A 453 1.58 16.96 -17.08
C HIS A 453 2.77 16.31 -17.79
N VAL A 454 3.98 16.74 -17.41
CA VAL A 454 5.25 16.20 -17.92
C VAL A 454 5.62 14.97 -17.10
N GLY A 455 5.79 13.83 -17.77
CA GLY A 455 6.27 12.58 -17.14
C GLY A 455 7.80 12.41 -17.26
N ILE A 456 8.34 11.36 -16.64
CA ILE A 456 9.75 10.94 -16.84
C ILE A 456 10.06 10.76 -18.33
N HIS A 457 9.11 10.22 -19.12
CA HIS A 457 9.32 10.07 -20.55
C HIS A 457 9.56 11.41 -21.27
N ASP A 458 8.80 12.46 -20.95
CA ASP A 458 8.97 13.78 -21.55
C ASP A 458 10.33 14.38 -21.14
N ILE A 459 10.77 14.15 -19.89
CA ILE A 459 12.08 14.60 -19.41
C ILE A 459 13.20 14.00 -20.26
N VAL A 460 13.26 12.67 -20.37
CA VAL A 460 14.38 11.99 -21.04
C VAL A 460 14.31 12.06 -22.57
N THR A 461 13.12 12.23 -23.15
CA THR A 461 12.95 12.25 -24.62
C THR A 461 12.90 13.64 -25.23
N LYS A 462 12.50 14.68 -24.47
CA LYS A 462 12.25 16.03 -25.00
C LYS A 462 12.95 17.14 -24.23
N LEU A 463 12.82 17.18 -22.89
CA LEU A 463 13.28 18.33 -22.11
C LEU A 463 14.77 18.30 -21.83
N CYS A 464 15.30 17.13 -21.48
CA CYS A 464 16.71 16.93 -21.12
C CYS A 464 17.28 15.70 -21.84
N PRO A 465 17.37 15.71 -23.17
CA PRO A 465 17.78 14.55 -23.98
C PRO A 465 19.27 14.19 -23.81
N SER A 466 20.07 15.01 -23.12
CA SER A 466 21.47 14.67 -22.82
C SER A 466 21.60 13.59 -21.73
N ILE A 467 20.52 13.27 -21.01
CA ILE A 467 20.50 12.23 -19.98
C ILE A 467 20.97 10.89 -20.57
N ALA A 468 21.98 10.29 -19.93
CA ALA A 468 22.46 8.94 -20.21
C ALA A 468 22.50 8.17 -18.88
N CYS A 469 21.39 7.49 -18.57
CA CYS A 469 21.22 6.73 -17.34
C CYS A 469 21.33 5.22 -17.67
N PRO A 470 22.20 4.44 -17.00
CA PRO A 470 22.18 2.98 -17.09
C PRO A 470 20.88 2.38 -16.55
N LEU A 471 20.55 1.14 -16.95
CA LEU A 471 19.26 0.52 -16.63
C LEU A 471 19.02 0.38 -15.13
N GLU A 472 19.99 -0.13 -14.37
CA GLU A 472 19.93 -0.32 -12.92
C GLU A 472 19.68 1.01 -12.18
N HIS A 473 20.34 2.07 -12.64
CA HIS A 473 20.16 3.42 -12.11
C HIS A 473 18.80 4.01 -12.52
N PHE A 474 18.34 3.78 -13.73
CA PHE A 474 17.01 4.21 -14.16
C PHE A 474 15.92 3.47 -13.40
N VAL A 475 16.09 2.17 -13.13
CA VAL A 475 15.19 1.39 -12.28
C VAL A 475 15.18 1.95 -10.86
N MET A 476 16.31 2.36 -10.30
CA MET A 476 16.36 3.00 -8.99
C MET A 476 15.62 4.35 -8.97
N VAL A 477 15.87 5.21 -9.97
CA VAL A 477 15.37 6.59 -9.99
C VAL A 477 13.92 6.71 -10.46
N CYS A 478 13.50 5.90 -11.44
CA CYS A 478 12.16 6.00 -12.01
C CYS A 478 11.10 5.55 -10.99
N PRO A 479 10.05 6.34 -10.74
CA PRO A 479 8.91 5.90 -9.94
C PRO A 479 8.32 4.59 -10.48
N LYS A 480 7.70 3.80 -9.60
CA LYS A 480 7.12 2.50 -9.95
C LYS A 480 5.63 2.60 -10.27
N MET A 481 5.18 1.82 -11.25
CA MET A 481 3.81 1.81 -11.75
C MET A 481 2.82 1.30 -10.71
N GLN A 482 2.15 2.21 -10.00
CA GLN A 482 1.18 1.82 -8.99
C GLN A 482 -0.12 1.27 -9.60
N PRO A 483 -0.79 0.30 -8.94
CA PRO A 483 -2.13 -0.11 -9.32
C PRO A 483 -3.13 1.04 -9.12
N ARG A 484 -4.18 1.06 -9.94
CA ARG A 484 -5.32 1.95 -9.74
C ARG A 484 -6.52 1.11 -9.28
N TYR A 485 -7.11 1.51 -8.17
CA TYR A 485 -8.21 0.80 -7.55
C TYR A 485 -9.55 1.33 -8.05
N TYR A 486 -10.48 0.42 -8.30
CA TYR A 486 -11.86 0.72 -8.63
C TYR A 486 -12.78 -0.10 -7.75
N THR A 487 -13.69 0.55 -7.05
CA THR A 487 -14.72 -0.15 -6.27
C THR A 487 -15.62 -0.94 -7.22
N ILE A 488 -15.76 -2.23 -6.93
CA ILE A 488 -16.47 -3.19 -7.78
C ILE A 488 -17.96 -2.82 -7.82
N SER A 489 -18.50 -2.69 -9.03
CA SER A 489 -19.87 -2.29 -9.30
C SER A 489 -20.85 -3.43 -9.54
N SER A 490 -20.45 -4.67 -9.22
CA SER A 490 -21.29 -5.88 -9.23
C SER A 490 -21.37 -6.58 -7.88
N SER A 491 -22.52 -7.21 -7.61
CA SER A 491 -22.67 -8.16 -6.50
C SER A 491 -21.95 -9.47 -6.82
N SER A 492 -21.18 -10.01 -5.88
CA SER A 492 -20.52 -11.31 -6.04
C SER A 492 -21.49 -12.49 -5.99
N THR A 493 -22.67 -12.32 -5.37
CA THR A 493 -23.74 -13.31 -5.37
C THR A 493 -24.44 -13.38 -6.73
N VAL A 494 -24.66 -12.22 -7.38
CA VAL A 494 -25.31 -12.15 -8.69
C VAL A 494 -24.33 -12.46 -9.83
N HIS A 495 -23.08 -12.02 -9.70
CA HIS A 495 -22.04 -12.12 -10.73
C HIS A 495 -20.77 -12.83 -10.22
N PRO A 496 -20.85 -14.09 -9.76
CA PRO A 496 -19.71 -14.76 -9.09
C PRO A 496 -18.51 -15.02 -10.00
N LYS A 497 -18.65 -14.86 -11.31
CA LYS A 497 -17.63 -15.13 -12.33
C LYS A 497 -17.22 -13.88 -13.12
N THR A 498 -17.86 -12.73 -12.89
CA THR A 498 -17.58 -11.48 -13.61
C THR A 498 -17.50 -10.32 -12.64
N VAL A 499 -16.38 -9.60 -12.66
CA VAL A 499 -16.21 -8.38 -11.87
C VAL A 499 -16.53 -7.19 -12.73
N HIS A 500 -17.42 -6.32 -12.26
CA HIS A 500 -17.81 -5.11 -12.98
C HIS A 500 -17.12 -3.90 -12.35
N ILE A 501 -16.67 -2.97 -13.18
CA ILE A 501 -16.13 -1.69 -12.72
C ILE A 501 -16.83 -0.54 -13.44
N THR A 502 -16.90 0.61 -12.77
CA THR A 502 -17.39 1.87 -13.34
C THR A 502 -16.32 2.91 -13.17
N PHE A 503 -15.85 3.52 -14.27
CA PHE A 503 -14.80 4.53 -14.19
C PHE A 503 -15.04 5.67 -15.16
N SER A 504 -14.63 6.88 -14.77
CA SER A 504 -14.58 8.02 -15.69
C SER A 504 -13.21 8.09 -16.36
N VAL A 505 -13.19 8.44 -17.64
CA VAL A 505 -11.92 8.67 -18.35
C VAL A 505 -11.36 10.02 -17.93
N THR A 506 -10.16 10.00 -17.34
CA THR A 506 -9.45 11.22 -16.93
C THR A 506 -8.83 11.87 -18.15
N GLU A 507 -9.30 13.05 -18.50
CA GLU A 507 -8.80 13.81 -19.64
C GLU A 507 -8.81 15.31 -19.32
N GLU A 508 -7.67 15.97 -19.54
CA GLU A 508 -7.49 17.39 -19.26
C GLU A 508 -6.76 18.08 -20.41
N SER A 509 -6.99 19.38 -20.60
CA SER A 509 -6.24 20.15 -21.60
C SER A 509 -4.87 20.52 -21.04
N LYS A 510 -3.79 20.21 -21.78
CA LYS A 510 -2.44 20.58 -21.35
C LYS A 510 -2.16 22.06 -21.61
N LYS A 511 -1.44 22.70 -20.67
CA LYS A 511 -0.81 24.00 -20.90
C LYS A 511 0.24 23.83 -22.02
N GLY A 512 0.04 24.49 -23.16
CA GLY A 512 0.88 24.29 -24.36
C GLY A 512 0.24 23.46 -25.49
N GLY A 513 -0.98 22.97 -25.31
CA GLY A 513 -1.77 22.28 -26.34
C GLY A 513 -1.72 20.76 -26.23
N GLY A 514 -2.74 20.11 -26.83
CA GLY A 514 -2.98 18.68 -26.67
C GLY A 514 -3.78 18.35 -25.41
N LYS A 515 -3.94 17.05 -25.14
CA LYS A 515 -4.71 16.54 -24.00
C LYS A 515 -3.87 15.60 -23.16
N PHE A 516 -3.92 15.77 -21.85
CA PHE A 516 -3.48 14.78 -20.89
C PHE A 516 -4.57 13.71 -20.80
N LYS A 517 -4.14 12.45 -20.70
CA LYS A 517 -5.03 11.32 -20.45
C LYS A 517 -4.46 10.49 -19.33
N GLY A 518 -5.28 10.16 -18.35
CA GLY A 518 -4.85 9.36 -17.19
C GLY A 518 -4.32 8.00 -17.65
N CYS A 519 -3.21 7.56 -17.04
CA CYS A 519 -2.53 6.32 -17.44
C CYS A 519 -3.48 5.11 -17.40
N CYS A 520 -4.12 4.84 -16.26
CA CYS A 520 -5.02 3.68 -16.13
C CYS A 520 -6.37 3.88 -16.84
N SER A 521 -7.03 5.02 -16.65
CA SER A 521 -8.35 5.24 -17.26
C SER A 521 -8.27 5.32 -18.79
N GLY A 522 -7.22 5.91 -19.34
CA GLY A 522 -6.93 5.86 -20.77
C GLY A 522 -6.52 4.48 -21.28
N TYR A 523 -5.74 3.72 -20.50
CA TYR A 523 -5.42 2.32 -20.81
C TYR A 523 -6.69 1.47 -20.92
N LEU A 524 -7.60 1.55 -19.94
CA LEU A 524 -8.87 0.81 -19.93
C LEU A 524 -9.84 1.27 -21.02
N GLU A 525 -9.89 2.57 -21.32
CA GLU A 525 -10.69 3.08 -22.43
C GLU A 525 -10.30 2.43 -23.77
N ARG A 526 -8.99 2.27 -24.02
CA ARG A 526 -8.48 1.65 -25.27
C ARG A 526 -8.72 0.14 -25.34
N LYS A 527 -8.87 -0.54 -24.20
CA LYS A 527 -9.06 -2.00 -24.15
C LYS A 527 -10.30 -2.45 -24.90
N GLN A 528 -10.16 -3.49 -25.70
CA GLN A 528 -11.25 -4.12 -26.42
C GLN A 528 -11.76 -5.38 -25.71
N ILE A 529 -12.94 -5.84 -26.11
CA ILE A 529 -13.47 -7.13 -25.66
C ILE A 529 -12.48 -8.24 -26.06
N SER A 530 -12.30 -9.23 -25.19
CA SER A 530 -11.31 -10.32 -25.28
C SER A 530 -9.85 -9.91 -25.11
N GLU A 531 -9.55 -8.66 -24.76
CA GLU A 531 -8.20 -8.28 -24.35
C GLU A 531 -7.97 -8.49 -22.84
N PRO A 532 -6.74 -8.86 -22.45
CA PRO A 532 -6.41 -9.05 -21.04
C PRO A 532 -6.20 -7.72 -20.32
N VAL A 533 -6.62 -7.69 -19.06
CA VAL A 533 -6.31 -6.67 -18.06
C VAL A 533 -5.71 -7.39 -16.84
N ARG A 534 -4.57 -6.90 -16.35
CA ARG A 534 -3.90 -7.48 -15.19
C ARG A 534 -4.52 -6.91 -13.91
N VAL A 535 -5.11 -7.78 -13.11
CA VAL A 535 -5.97 -7.39 -11.97
C VAL A 535 -5.73 -8.24 -10.73
N PHE A 536 -6.06 -7.70 -9.57
CA PHE A 536 -6.19 -8.42 -8.30
C PHE A 536 -7.33 -7.83 -7.48
N VAL A 537 -7.88 -8.61 -6.55
CA VAL A 537 -8.92 -8.14 -5.62
C VAL A 537 -8.26 -7.62 -4.35
N ARG A 538 -8.79 -6.52 -3.82
CA ARG A 538 -8.47 -6.00 -2.49
C ARG A 538 -9.77 -5.85 -1.71
N ASP A 539 -9.76 -6.33 -0.48
CA ASP A 539 -10.91 -6.22 0.42
C ASP A 539 -11.26 -4.75 0.69
N SER A 540 -12.56 -4.45 0.78
CA SER A 540 -13.08 -3.15 1.23
C SER A 540 -13.76 -3.27 2.60
N THR A 541 -13.80 -2.16 3.35
CA THR A 541 -14.66 -2.01 4.54
C THR A 541 -16.12 -1.78 4.14
N PHE A 542 -16.40 -1.50 2.87
CA PHE A 542 -17.72 -1.30 2.29
C PHE A 542 -18.51 -2.62 2.27
N ARG A 543 -19.16 -2.93 3.39
CA ARG A 543 -19.89 -4.18 3.60
C ARG A 543 -21.34 -3.94 3.94
N LEU A 544 -22.21 -4.66 3.26
CA LEU A 544 -23.62 -4.67 3.60
C LEU A 544 -23.87 -5.27 4.99
N PRO A 545 -24.85 -4.74 5.74
CA PRO A 545 -25.26 -5.36 6.99
C PRO A 545 -25.86 -6.75 6.71
N LYS A 546 -25.51 -7.72 7.56
CA LYS A 546 -26.05 -9.10 7.46
C LYS A 546 -27.57 -9.16 7.72
N GLN A 547 -28.12 -8.16 8.42
CA GLN A 547 -29.54 -8.05 8.71
C GLN A 547 -30.30 -7.51 7.49
N MET A 548 -31.07 -8.37 6.82
CA MET A 548 -31.87 -8.00 5.63
C MET A 548 -32.90 -6.90 5.90
N GLU A 549 -33.41 -6.81 7.13
CA GLU A 549 -34.38 -5.80 7.56
C GLU A 549 -33.75 -4.42 7.85
N ARG A 550 -32.43 -4.34 7.99
CA ARG A 550 -31.76 -3.07 8.28
C ARG A 550 -31.85 -2.14 7.07
N PRO A 551 -32.35 -0.89 7.23
CA PRO A 551 -32.32 0.11 6.18
C PRO A 551 -30.91 0.45 5.71
N VAL A 552 -30.78 0.82 4.45
CA VAL A 552 -29.52 1.25 3.87
C VAL A 552 -29.70 2.59 3.16
N ILE A 553 -28.93 3.59 3.58
CA ILE A 553 -28.84 4.92 2.97
C ILE A 553 -27.55 4.98 2.16
N MET A 554 -27.66 5.25 0.86
CA MET A 554 -26.55 5.26 -0.09
C MET A 554 -26.40 6.67 -0.65
N ILE A 555 -25.19 7.24 -0.57
CA ILE A 555 -24.85 8.53 -1.15
C ILE A 555 -23.66 8.35 -2.09
N GLY A 556 -23.89 8.48 -3.40
CA GLY A 556 -22.89 8.14 -4.40
C GLY A 556 -23.02 8.92 -5.70
N PRO A 557 -22.67 10.22 -5.74
CA PRO A 557 -22.71 11.01 -6.98
C PRO A 557 -21.64 10.58 -7.99
N GLY A 558 -21.97 10.69 -9.28
CA GLY A 558 -21.08 10.31 -10.37
C GLY A 558 -20.65 8.84 -10.28
N THR A 559 -19.34 8.58 -10.40
CA THR A 559 -18.80 7.21 -10.26
C THR A 559 -18.92 6.64 -8.85
N GLY A 560 -19.27 7.45 -7.84
CA GLY A 560 -19.65 7.00 -6.50
C GLY A 560 -20.85 6.04 -6.47
N ILE A 561 -21.60 5.93 -7.57
CA ILE A 561 -22.68 4.93 -7.71
C ILE A 561 -22.15 3.48 -7.78
N ALA A 562 -20.86 3.27 -8.04
CA ALA A 562 -20.30 1.95 -8.30
C ALA A 562 -20.65 0.91 -7.21
N PRO A 563 -20.28 1.10 -5.94
CA PRO A 563 -20.67 0.15 -4.90
C PRO A 563 -22.18 0.13 -4.63
N MET A 564 -22.89 1.25 -4.84
CA MET A 564 -24.34 1.33 -4.63
C MET A 564 -25.10 0.43 -5.61
N ARG A 565 -24.63 0.35 -6.86
CA ARG A 565 -25.13 -0.58 -7.86
C ARG A 565 -24.92 -2.03 -7.41
N ALA A 566 -23.73 -2.36 -6.92
CA ALA A 566 -23.42 -3.69 -6.40
C ALA A 566 -24.32 -4.06 -5.21
N VAL A 567 -24.52 -3.11 -4.30
CA VAL A 567 -25.43 -3.24 -3.15
C VAL A 567 -26.87 -3.50 -3.59
N LEU A 568 -27.41 -2.72 -4.53
CA LEU A 568 -28.77 -2.88 -5.02
C LEU A 568 -28.98 -4.23 -5.72
N GLN A 569 -27.98 -4.71 -6.47
CA GLN A 569 -28.01 -6.07 -7.03
C GLN A 569 -28.10 -7.14 -5.94
N GLU A 570 -27.30 -7.01 -4.87
CA GLU A 570 -27.31 -7.94 -3.75
C GLU A 570 -28.68 -7.93 -3.03
N ARG A 571 -29.23 -6.75 -2.76
CA ARG A 571 -30.53 -6.63 -2.07
C ARG A 571 -31.69 -7.10 -2.94
N ALA A 572 -31.66 -6.85 -4.24
CA ALA A 572 -32.63 -7.42 -5.18
C ALA A 572 -32.58 -8.95 -5.16
N HIS A 573 -31.38 -9.53 -5.10
CA HIS A 573 -31.19 -10.97 -4.98
C HIS A 573 -31.77 -11.51 -3.67
N TRP A 574 -31.43 -10.91 -2.52
CA TRP A 574 -31.99 -11.32 -1.22
C TRP A 574 -33.51 -11.27 -1.19
N ARG A 575 -34.10 -10.22 -1.76
CA ARG A 575 -35.56 -10.06 -1.79
C ARG A 575 -36.25 -11.13 -2.63
N LYS A 576 -35.62 -11.55 -3.73
CA LYS A 576 -36.11 -12.68 -4.55
C LYS A 576 -35.90 -14.03 -3.88
N ALA A 577 -34.76 -14.24 -3.22
CA ALA A 577 -34.42 -15.49 -2.55
C ALA A 577 -35.21 -15.72 -1.26
N GLU A 578 -35.55 -14.63 -0.55
CA GLU A 578 -36.19 -14.66 0.77
C GLU A 578 -37.44 -13.77 0.81
N PRO A 579 -38.48 -14.07 -0.01
CA PRO A 579 -39.64 -13.19 -0.18
C PRO A 579 -40.51 -13.05 1.09
N ASN A 580 -40.39 -14.01 2.02
CA ASN A 580 -41.16 -14.01 3.28
C ASN A 580 -40.44 -13.30 4.43
N LYS A 581 -39.17 -12.88 4.24
CA LYS A 581 -38.44 -12.11 5.23
C LYS A 581 -38.74 -10.63 5.06
N LYS A 582 -38.68 -9.87 6.16
CA LYS A 582 -38.75 -8.41 6.10
C LYS A 582 -37.45 -7.88 5.48
N HIS A 583 -37.59 -7.03 4.47
CA HIS A 583 -36.47 -6.33 3.83
C HIS A 583 -36.54 -4.85 4.21
N GLY A 584 -35.42 -4.30 4.64
CA GLY A 584 -35.30 -2.89 5.00
C GLY A 584 -35.33 -1.99 3.76
N PRO A 585 -35.75 -0.73 3.90
CA PRO A 585 -35.77 0.20 2.79
C PRO A 585 -34.35 0.52 2.30
N ASN A 586 -34.25 0.78 1.00
CA ASN A 586 -33.01 1.23 0.35
C ASN A 586 -33.24 2.63 -0.21
N VAL A 587 -32.47 3.60 0.27
CA VAL A 587 -32.57 5.00 -0.12
C VAL A 587 -31.29 5.40 -0.82
N LEU A 588 -31.39 5.91 -2.05
CA LEU A 588 -30.23 6.35 -2.84
C LEU A 588 -30.31 7.85 -3.11
N TYR A 589 -29.25 8.56 -2.73
CA TYR A 589 -28.94 9.92 -3.15
C TYR A 589 -27.87 9.86 -4.24
N PHE A 590 -28.30 10.09 -5.49
CA PHE A 590 -27.42 10.13 -6.65
C PHE A 590 -27.33 11.54 -7.22
N GLY A 591 -26.15 11.93 -7.67
CA GLY A 591 -25.91 13.25 -8.26
C GLY A 591 -25.11 13.18 -9.55
N CYS A 592 -25.48 14.01 -10.52
CA CYS A 592 -24.76 14.18 -11.78
C CYS A 592 -24.92 15.62 -12.30
N LYS A 593 -24.40 15.94 -13.50
CA LYS A 593 -24.53 17.28 -14.06
C LYS A 593 -25.93 17.50 -14.63
N ASN A 594 -26.37 16.62 -15.53
CA ASN A 594 -27.63 16.74 -16.27
C ASN A 594 -28.29 15.37 -16.45
N ARG A 595 -29.62 15.32 -16.31
CA ARG A 595 -30.42 14.10 -16.44
C ARG A 595 -30.28 13.40 -17.77
N THR A 596 -30.07 14.14 -18.86
CA THR A 596 -30.00 13.57 -20.21
C THR A 596 -28.57 13.25 -20.66
N MET A 597 -27.55 13.66 -19.91
CA MET A 597 -26.14 13.53 -20.34
C MET A 597 -25.38 12.50 -19.52
N ASP A 598 -25.38 12.62 -18.18
CA ASP A 598 -24.51 11.83 -17.31
C ASP A 598 -25.26 11.16 -16.16
N TYR A 599 -26.58 10.92 -16.33
CA TYR A 599 -27.36 10.05 -15.46
C TYR A 599 -27.08 8.57 -15.76
N ILE A 600 -25.89 8.13 -15.35
CA ILE A 600 -25.40 6.76 -15.58
C ILE A 600 -26.27 5.71 -14.85
N TYR A 601 -26.43 4.54 -15.47
CA TYR A 601 -27.27 3.43 -14.98
C TYR A 601 -28.75 3.77 -14.75
N ARG A 602 -29.27 4.81 -15.39
CA ARG A 602 -30.68 5.25 -15.28
C ARG A 602 -31.68 4.10 -15.34
N ASP A 603 -31.66 3.31 -16.40
CA ASP A 603 -32.65 2.24 -16.62
C ASP A 603 -32.60 1.17 -15.50
N GLU A 604 -31.41 0.86 -15.00
CA GLU A 604 -31.22 -0.11 -13.91
C GLU A 604 -31.74 0.45 -12.58
N LEU A 605 -31.49 1.73 -12.29
CA LEU A 605 -31.96 2.39 -11.07
C LEU A 605 -33.48 2.57 -11.07
N GLU A 606 -34.06 2.99 -12.19
CA GLU A 606 -35.52 3.09 -12.35
C GLU A 606 -36.18 1.70 -12.26
N ALA A 607 -35.54 0.65 -12.78
CA ALA A 607 -36.03 -0.73 -12.62
C ALA A 607 -36.02 -1.21 -11.17
N PHE A 608 -34.95 -0.95 -10.40
CA PHE A 608 -34.92 -1.26 -8.97
C PHE A 608 -35.97 -0.47 -8.19
N GLN A 609 -36.27 0.77 -8.59
CA GLN A 609 -37.33 1.54 -7.96
C GLN A 609 -38.71 0.94 -8.25
N ASN A 610 -38.97 0.60 -9.52
CA ASN A 610 -40.24 0.02 -9.97
C ASN A 610 -40.51 -1.36 -9.35
N ASP A 611 -39.48 -2.19 -9.19
CA ASP A 611 -39.65 -3.50 -8.57
C ASP A 611 -39.74 -3.43 -7.04
N GLY A 612 -39.41 -2.29 -6.42
CA GLY A 612 -39.45 -2.04 -4.97
C GLY A 612 -38.15 -2.39 -4.22
N THR A 613 -37.08 -2.77 -4.92
CA THR A 613 -35.75 -2.97 -4.33
C THR A 613 -35.18 -1.65 -3.84
N LEU A 614 -35.30 -0.59 -4.64
CA LEU A 614 -34.93 0.78 -4.27
C LEU A 614 -36.19 1.52 -3.81
N THR A 615 -36.29 1.79 -2.52
CA THR A 615 -37.47 2.42 -1.91
C THR A 615 -37.56 3.88 -2.32
N GLU A 616 -36.44 4.60 -2.31
CA GLU A 616 -36.39 6.02 -2.67
C GLU A 616 -35.17 6.33 -3.51
N LEU A 617 -35.37 7.15 -4.55
CA LEU A 617 -34.34 7.61 -5.47
C LEU A 617 -34.34 9.14 -5.53
N HIS A 618 -33.38 9.75 -4.85
CA HIS A 618 -33.18 11.20 -4.78
C HIS A 618 -32.11 11.62 -5.80
N LEU A 619 -32.48 12.45 -6.77
CA LEU A 619 -31.63 12.82 -7.90
C LEU A 619 -31.23 14.30 -7.85
N ALA A 620 -29.94 14.57 -7.72
CA ALA A 620 -29.36 15.92 -7.75
C ALA A 620 -28.73 16.23 -9.10
N PHE A 621 -29.32 17.14 -9.87
CA PHE A 621 -28.75 17.64 -11.12
C PHE A 621 -28.11 19.00 -10.90
N SER A 622 -26.77 19.05 -11.00
CA SER A 622 -26.01 20.24 -10.62
C SER A 622 -25.99 21.34 -11.69
N ARG A 623 -26.47 21.07 -12.91
CA ARG A 623 -26.38 22.01 -14.05
C ARG A 623 -27.71 22.23 -14.81
N GLU A 624 -28.84 21.75 -14.31
CA GLU A 624 -30.16 21.95 -14.93
C GLU A 624 -30.83 23.27 -14.57
N GLN A 625 -30.29 23.98 -13.59
CA GLN A 625 -30.79 25.27 -13.12
C GLN A 625 -29.63 26.19 -12.72
N ALA A 626 -29.93 27.46 -12.44
CA ALA A 626 -28.92 28.46 -12.09
C ALA A 626 -28.18 28.15 -10.77
N GLU A 627 -28.93 27.67 -9.77
CA GLU A 627 -28.43 27.25 -8.46
C GLU A 627 -27.91 25.80 -8.51
N LYS A 628 -26.70 25.53 -8.02
CA LYS A 628 -26.18 24.15 -8.04
C LYS A 628 -26.88 23.30 -6.97
N VAL A 629 -27.51 22.21 -7.40
CA VAL A 629 -28.10 21.22 -6.49
C VAL A 629 -27.19 19.99 -6.40
N TYR A 630 -26.81 19.63 -5.17
CA TYR A 630 -25.96 18.49 -4.86
C TYR A 630 -26.65 17.54 -3.89
N VAL A 631 -26.07 16.35 -3.69
CA VAL A 631 -26.64 15.29 -2.85
C VAL A 631 -26.87 15.73 -1.40
N GLN A 632 -25.97 16.53 -0.84
CA GLN A 632 -26.12 17.05 0.52
C GLN A 632 -27.32 18.01 0.67
N HIS A 633 -27.69 18.74 -0.39
CA HIS A 633 -28.88 19.60 -0.36
C HIS A 633 -30.16 18.75 -0.31
N LEU A 634 -30.19 17.62 -1.02
CA LEU A 634 -31.31 16.69 -0.98
C LEU A 634 -31.40 15.97 0.36
N LEU A 635 -30.25 15.56 0.91
CA LEU A 635 -30.15 14.94 2.22
C LEU A 635 -30.68 15.87 3.32
N ALA A 636 -30.26 17.14 3.32
CA ALA A 636 -30.76 18.16 4.25
C ALA A 636 -32.28 18.36 4.12
N LYS A 637 -32.81 18.36 2.89
CA LYS A 637 -34.26 18.46 2.64
C LYS A 637 -35.06 17.28 3.23
N GLN A 638 -34.44 16.11 3.35
CA GLN A 638 -35.02 14.90 3.93
C GLN A 638 -34.55 14.65 5.37
N SER A 639 -34.20 15.70 6.11
CA SER A 639 -33.58 15.60 7.45
C SER A 639 -34.37 14.74 8.42
N ALA A 640 -35.68 14.98 8.55
CA ALA A 640 -36.54 14.25 9.49
C ALA A 640 -36.61 12.74 9.20
N GLU A 641 -36.85 12.36 7.94
CA GLU A 641 -36.91 10.93 7.55
C GLU A 641 -35.53 10.27 7.62
N THR A 642 -34.48 10.99 7.21
CA THR A 642 -33.09 10.52 7.32
C THR A 642 -32.72 10.25 8.77
N TYR A 643 -33.04 11.17 9.69
CA TYR A 643 -32.78 10.99 11.11
C TYR A 643 -33.55 9.80 11.70
N LYS A 644 -34.84 9.66 11.38
CA LYS A 644 -35.65 8.51 11.79
C LYS A 644 -35.03 7.19 11.33
N LEU A 645 -34.61 7.08 10.06
CA LEU A 645 -33.95 5.87 9.56
C LEU A 645 -32.65 5.57 10.34
N ILE A 646 -31.86 6.60 10.62
CA ILE A 646 -30.57 6.47 11.34
C ILE A 646 -30.77 6.06 12.79
N HIS A 647 -31.68 6.74 13.49
CA HIS A 647 -31.87 6.68 14.93
C HIS A 647 -32.83 5.56 15.34
N ASP A 648 -34.03 5.54 14.76
CA ASP A 648 -35.11 4.62 15.15
C ASP A 648 -34.95 3.26 14.46
N ASP A 649 -34.66 3.26 13.16
CA ASP A 649 -34.58 2.04 12.35
C ASP A 649 -33.16 1.46 12.23
N ASN A 650 -32.19 2.08 12.91
CA ASN A 650 -30.80 1.62 13.00
C ASN A 650 -30.14 1.40 11.62
N ALA A 651 -30.36 2.33 10.68
CA ALA A 651 -29.84 2.27 9.32
C ALA A 651 -28.31 2.21 9.26
N SER A 652 -27.81 1.63 8.16
CA SER A 652 -26.42 1.78 7.70
C SER A 652 -26.34 2.85 6.62
N ILE A 653 -25.33 3.71 6.67
CA ILE A 653 -25.04 4.78 5.73
C ILE A 653 -23.76 4.43 4.97
N PHE A 654 -23.81 4.56 3.65
CA PHE A 654 -22.68 4.38 2.77
C PHE A 654 -22.45 5.64 1.92
N VAL A 655 -21.22 6.16 1.95
CA VAL A 655 -20.83 7.34 1.16
C VAL A 655 -19.67 6.95 0.25
N CYS A 656 -19.78 7.27 -1.04
CA CYS A 656 -18.77 6.92 -2.02
C CYS A 656 -18.57 8.05 -3.04
N GLY A 657 -17.33 8.42 -3.34
CA GLY A 657 -17.02 9.46 -4.32
C GLY A 657 -15.87 10.37 -3.93
N ALA A 658 -15.93 11.63 -4.35
CA ALA A 658 -14.87 12.61 -4.10
C ALA A 658 -14.72 12.95 -2.61
N VAL A 659 -13.49 13.15 -2.13
CA VAL A 659 -13.20 13.54 -0.73
C VAL A 659 -13.98 14.79 -0.29
N LEU A 660 -13.99 15.84 -1.12
CA LEU A 660 -14.74 17.07 -0.81
C LEU A 660 -16.26 16.84 -0.70
N MET A 661 -16.80 15.89 -1.46
CA MET A 661 -18.21 15.51 -1.38
C MET A 661 -18.48 14.73 -0.09
N GLY A 662 -17.59 13.81 0.28
CA GLY A 662 -17.67 13.08 1.55
C GLY A 662 -17.70 14.01 2.76
N ALA A 663 -16.81 15.02 2.81
CA ALA A 663 -16.80 16.03 3.86
C ALA A 663 -18.10 16.84 3.95
N ALA A 664 -18.67 17.23 2.80
CA ALA A 664 -19.94 17.96 2.77
C ALA A 664 -21.12 17.11 3.26
N VAL A 665 -21.14 15.82 2.90
CA VAL A 665 -22.16 14.86 3.36
C VAL A 665 -22.02 14.60 4.86
N ASP A 666 -20.80 14.39 5.35
CA ASP A 666 -20.54 14.21 6.78
C ASP A 666 -21.04 15.41 7.60
N HIS A 667 -20.67 16.63 7.21
CA HIS A 667 -21.18 17.84 7.86
C HIS A 667 -22.70 17.94 7.85
N THR A 668 -23.34 17.59 6.72
CA THR A 668 -24.80 17.60 6.62
C THR A 668 -25.45 16.56 7.51
N LEU A 669 -24.86 15.37 7.64
CA LEU A 669 -25.35 14.34 8.57
C LEU A 669 -25.22 14.81 10.02
N GLN A 670 -24.12 15.47 10.38
CA GLN A 670 -23.97 16.10 11.70
C GLN A 670 -25.06 17.15 11.93
N ASP A 671 -25.34 18.02 10.97
CA ASP A 671 -26.41 19.03 11.07
C ASP A 671 -27.78 18.38 11.28
N ILE A 672 -28.09 17.32 10.51
CA ILE A 672 -29.35 16.56 10.67
C ILE A 672 -29.47 15.96 12.08
N ILE A 673 -28.41 15.34 12.59
CA ILE A 673 -28.40 14.75 13.94
C ILE A 673 -28.53 15.82 15.03
N MET A 674 -27.89 16.97 14.85
CA MET A 674 -28.02 18.11 15.77
C MET A 674 -29.46 18.61 15.83
N GLU A 675 -30.04 18.92 14.67
CA GLU A 675 -31.37 19.53 14.59
C GLU A 675 -32.48 18.57 15.01
N GLN A 676 -32.47 17.34 14.49
CA GLN A 676 -33.53 16.36 14.72
C GLN A 676 -33.35 15.60 16.04
N GLY A 677 -32.10 15.41 16.47
CA GLY A 677 -31.77 14.75 17.74
C GLY A 677 -31.63 15.68 18.93
N ASN A 678 -31.74 17.01 18.73
CA ASN A 678 -31.49 18.04 19.74
C ASN A 678 -30.13 17.85 20.44
N MET A 679 -29.10 17.55 19.65
CA MET A 679 -27.74 17.30 20.11
C MET A 679 -26.82 18.49 19.80
N LYS A 680 -25.78 18.70 20.61
CA LYS A 680 -24.70 19.63 20.28
C LYS A 680 -23.81 19.07 19.16
N ARG A 681 -23.02 19.93 18.53
CA ARG A 681 -22.11 19.55 17.42
C ARG A 681 -21.17 18.41 17.81
N GLU A 682 -20.58 18.49 19.00
CA GLU A 682 -19.64 17.48 19.51
C GLU A 682 -20.32 16.14 19.75
N GLU A 683 -21.58 16.16 20.21
CA GLU A 683 -22.39 14.97 20.44
C GLU A 683 -22.80 14.33 19.11
N ALA A 684 -23.19 15.13 18.12
CA ALA A 684 -23.54 14.66 16.77
C ALA A 684 -22.33 14.06 16.05
N LYS A 685 -21.15 14.70 16.12
CA LYS A 685 -19.91 14.10 15.61
C LYS A 685 -19.62 12.79 16.33
N GLY A 686 -19.66 12.78 17.67
CA GLY A 686 -19.46 11.56 18.45
C GLY A 686 -20.48 10.46 18.16
N TYR A 687 -21.69 10.81 17.71
CA TYR A 687 -22.70 9.86 17.24
C TYR A 687 -22.25 9.18 15.94
N LEU A 688 -21.83 9.95 14.93
CA LEU A 688 -21.31 9.41 13.67
C LEU A 688 -20.03 8.59 13.88
N ASP A 689 -19.12 9.05 14.74
CA ASP A 689 -17.91 8.30 15.09
C ASP A 689 -18.26 6.92 15.67
N LYS A 690 -19.26 6.84 16.56
CA LYS A 690 -19.77 5.57 17.08
C LYS A 690 -20.42 4.71 16.00
N MET A 691 -21.12 5.33 15.04
CA MET A 691 -21.66 4.61 13.89
C MET A 691 -20.56 4.02 13.02
N ALA A 692 -19.50 4.78 12.75
CA ALA A 692 -18.35 4.33 11.97
C ALA A 692 -17.64 3.16 12.65
N LEU A 693 -17.35 3.28 13.95
CA LEU A 693 -16.78 2.19 14.76
C LEU A 693 -17.67 0.94 14.77
N GLY A 694 -19.00 1.12 14.74
CA GLY A 694 -19.97 0.03 14.65
C GLY A 694 -20.23 -0.51 13.24
N GLY A 695 -19.52 -0.02 12.21
CA GLY A 695 -19.72 -0.41 10.81
C GLY A 695 -21.07 0.03 10.21
N ARG A 696 -21.73 1.03 10.81
CA ARG A 696 -22.99 1.62 10.31
C ARG A 696 -22.79 2.91 9.52
N PHE A 697 -21.62 3.53 9.57
CA PHE A 697 -21.27 4.65 8.70
C PHE A 697 -19.97 4.29 8.00
N VAL A 698 -20.03 4.08 6.69
CA VAL A 698 -18.89 3.64 5.89
C VAL A 698 -18.67 4.60 4.75
N GLN A 699 -17.42 5.02 4.58
CA GLN A 699 -17.02 5.95 3.54
C GLN A 699 -15.93 5.29 2.69
N GLU A 700 -16.02 5.50 1.38
CA GLU A 700 -14.98 5.10 0.43
C GLU A 700 -14.73 6.28 -0.52
N LEU A 701 -13.76 7.11 -0.16
CA LEU A 701 -13.49 8.39 -0.79
C LEU A 701 -12.15 8.41 -1.55
N TRP A 702 -12.10 9.15 -2.64
CA TRP A 702 -10.88 9.33 -3.45
C TRP A 702 -10.78 10.73 -4.04
N SER A 703 -9.57 11.09 -4.49
CA SER A 703 -9.27 12.34 -5.19
C SER A 703 -8.92 12.14 -6.66
#